data_AF-R6E177-F1
#
_entry.id   AF-R6E177-F1
#
_cell.length_a   1.000
_cell.length_b   1.000
_cell.length_c   1.000
_cell.angle_alpha   90.00
_cell.angle_beta   90.00
_cell.angle_gamma   90.00
#
_symmetry.space_group_name_H-M   'P 1'
#
loop_
_entity.id
_entity.type
_entity.pdbx_description
1 polymer ?
#
loop_
_entity_poly.entity_id
_entity_poly.type
_entity_poly.pdbx_seq_one_letter_code
_entity_poly.pdbx_strand_id
1 'polypeptide(L)'
;MSLIKPFVASSVLLMQLYQPNLINMKKNLRYLLLLLLCFLTQAPALAWPGMPLPRLHVDGRYFKDNNGNIVNLHGFAQTYSPWFNEEGSKWNNYDVEACLAYNQEKIDQILAAGWKMSFVRQHMDPYWSNEPGVHTEGESDISAFRMERFKKYLDEVFVPMALYAVDKGLYVVMRPPGVCPEYISVGGEYHKYLLSVWEVVAKHPKLRNHPNIMFELANEPVKIKAADGTDGGFKEMHDFFQEIVDMMRQYCDNIILIPGLGWQANYKGYADYPITGQDIGYAVHCYPGWFNSGTEEQQDVNYEDFQRGWDEQIGPVSDFAPIVVTEMDWAPAKYDSSWGKALTGEAGKKGFGANFKLIADKSGNVSYLIFTGCELLAQFNPNNPATSEANTTFLNDPEACPWPVYHWYLDYANKEYPRQDFSRLYTADNGDGTFHNPILNADFPDPDVIKVGDTYYMVTTTFHNFPGCTLLKSKDLVNWQYCANPLEKMSSNPEYNLENDQNIYAKGDWANSLFYKDGKFYIMFNAFGNGDDGGGYLLSASDPEGQWEMTRLSEGYYDPGVLVDEDGTVYVACGNGTLSVVQLDENFNKVKSATVDGGFEGLEGSHFYKIGDYYYIYAVSCAWPGTQWCFRSKNVFGPYEKKEVFNDGKATHQGALIQTQSGEWWTILMRDAGSVGRVPNLLPVSWVEDWPVIAENNTNAVNLTLNKPNVGGAYPVSYLPTNDNFRDYKIGMQWAWNHNPDNGSWSLFDNPGYLRLYTSGTASSPKQARNSLSQRIFDYKDGAPSMGTVCLDISGMKDGDVAGISVFQDPYSYVAITKQGEVWKLTQSIVGDENENYTTSIDVTPVDDKIYLRAIADFETNKATFNYSVDNSSFLPIGEAMTMAFDLSVFAGNRFMIFNYATQQEGGYVDVDWFSTEQIFNEDTYYDPDFTAYDEDYLTMTNLEISQDTYSLLPGTGKSFTLTATYEDGHQQDVAAEAKYEIANPAVLSISNGRLVPQGLGSSDVTATYTDNVGNSLVQTFKVVIDHFPLTQDGVNPNIYGSGSWDASTHTLITGQYGFGGWQYSSAVDFSGYKYIVIEFATPPTCGASFRLFDENNYWTDPAMYECDNKSKVVIDLSTLKKGNTSTPLDLSHIYIAGFWSYGGQPIKIKNIFVSQDGNTSGIDEVETDNGNELVDVYSLQGVLLYQGVTRAEAESLLKPGIYIIGDQKVAIK
;
A
#
# COMPACT_ATOMS: atom_id res chain seq x y z
N MET A 1 -24.29 -58.32 -14.55
CA MET A 1 -25.76 -58.48 -14.76
C MET A 1 -26.43 -57.51 -13.80
N SER A 2 -27.16 -56.44 -14.15
CA SER A 2 -27.90 -56.00 -15.35
C SER A 2 -27.68 -54.49 -15.56
N LEU A 3 -27.28 -53.99 -16.74
CA LEU A 3 -28.05 -53.67 -17.97
C LEU A 3 -29.03 -52.48 -17.89
N ILE A 4 -28.40 -51.32 -18.10
CA ILE A 4 -28.75 -50.00 -18.64
C ILE A 4 -29.91 -49.85 -19.67
N LYS A 5 -30.60 -48.67 -19.55
CA LYS A 5 -31.43 -47.83 -20.50
C LYS A 5 -32.93 -48.17 -20.72
N PRO A 6 -33.80 -47.23 -21.18
CA PRO A 6 -33.82 -45.74 -21.12
C PRO A 6 -35.24 -45.10 -20.86
N PHE A 7 -35.33 -43.76 -20.95
CA PHE A 7 -36.48 -42.87 -21.28
C PHE A 7 -37.14 -41.95 -20.20
N VAL A 8 -36.83 -40.66 -20.39
CA VAL A 8 -37.63 -39.43 -20.35
C VAL A 8 -39.15 -39.52 -20.08
N ALA A 9 -39.58 -38.72 -19.10
CA ALA A 9 -40.90 -38.10 -18.90
C ALA A 9 -40.64 -36.83 -18.04
N SER A 10 -41.35 -35.72 -18.03
CA SER A 10 -42.48 -35.15 -18.77
C SER A 10 -42.70 -33.78 -18.13
N SER A 11 -42.71 -32.67 -18.86
CA SER A 11 -43.55 -31.49 -18.53
C SER A 11 -43.75 -30.62 -19.77
N VAL A 12 -44.89 -30.80 -20.42
CA VAL A 12 -45.45 -29.95 -21.47
C VAL A 12 -46.62 -29.19 -20.87
N LEU A 13 -46.59 -27.85 -20.89
CA LEU A 13 -47.69 -26.86 -20.91
C LEU A 13 -47.02 -25.48 -20.72
N LEU A 14 -47.03 -24.48 -21.61
CA LEU A 14 -48.09 -23.87 -22.38
C LEU A 14 -47.45 -23.02 -23.50
N MET A 15 -47.86 -23.25 -24.76
CA MET A 15 -48.38 -22.25 -25.70
C MET A 15 -48.27 -22.78 -27.13
N GLN A 16 -49.42 -23.26 -27.61
CA GLN A 16 -49.74 -23.30 -29.02
C GLN A 16 -49.70 -21.86 -29.57
N LEU A 17 -49.12 -21.69 -30.76
CA LEU A 17 -49.76 -21.02 -31.90
C LEU A 17 -48.86 -21.15 -33.16
N TYR A 18 -49.42 -21.77 -34.19
CA TYR A 18 -49.04 -21.75 -35.63
C TYR A 18 -47.78 -22.49 -36.15
N GLN A 19 -48.02 -23.58 -36.89
CA GLN A 19 -47.21 -24.08 -38.03
C GLN A 19 -47.79 -23.54 -39.36
N PRO A 20 -47.16 -23.66 -40.56
CA PRO A 20 -46.04 -24.55 -40.94
C PRO A 20 -44.95 -23.94 -41.88
N ASN A 21 -43.80 -24.63 -42.04
CA ASN A 21 -43.23 -24.93 -43.38
C ASN A 21 -42.07 -25.94 -43.31
N LEU A 22 -42.34 -27.15 -43.77
CA LEU A 22 -41.54 -28.38 -43.63
C LEU A 22 -40.59 -28.63 -44.82
N ILE A 23 -40.06 -27.57 -45.45
CA ILE A 23 -39.20 -27.67 -46.64
C ILE A 23 -37.71 -27.33 -46.34
N ASN A 24 -37.40 -26.73 -45.18
CA ASN A 24 -36.03 -26.32 -44.82
C ASN A 24 -35.17 -27.39 -44.12
N MET A 25 -35.73 -28.52 -43.67
CA MET A 25 -34.99 -29.51 -42.87
C MET A 25 -33.88 -30.26 -43.62
N LYS A 26 -33.98 -30.42 -44.95
CA LYS A 26 -32.93 -31.11 -45.74
C LYS A 26 -31.77 -30.20 -46.17
N LYS A 27 -31.97 -28.89 -46.23
CA LYS A 27 -30.88 -27.91 -46.42
C LYS A 27 -30.16 -27.66 -45.09
N ASN A 28 -30.90 -27.56 -43.98
CA ASN A 28 -30.32 -27.28 -42.68
C ASN A 28 -29.46 -28.43 -42.13
N LEU A 29 -29.71 -29.70 -42.46
CA LEU A 29 -28.85 -30.79 -42.01
C LEU A 29 -27.50 -30.83 -42.75
N ARG A 30 -27.44 -30.38 -44.01
CA ARG A 30 -26.18 -30.20 -44.75
C ARG A 30 -25.42 -28.97 -44.26
N TYR A 31 -26.12 -27.88 -43.94
CA TYR A 31 -25.50 -26.71 -43.31
C TYR A 31 -25.06 -26.99 -41.87
N LEU A 32 -25.76 -27.84 -41.11
CA LEU A 32 -25.36 -28.22 -39.74
C LEU A 32 -24.16 -29.17 -39.75
N LEU A 33 -24.06 -30.09 -40.73
CA LEU A 33 -22.85 -30.92 -40.92
C LEU A 33 -21.67 -30.13 -41.51
N LEU A 34 -21.91 -29.12 -42.37
CA LEU A 34 -20.86 -28.19 -42.80
C LEU A 34 -20.46 -27.21 -41.68
N LEU A 35 -21.39 -26.79 -40.82
CA LEU A 35 -21.09 -25.97 -39.63
C LEU A 35 -20.30 -26.81 -38.61
N LEU A 36 -20.67 -28.08 -38.35
CA LEU A 36 -19.89 -28.95 -37.47
C LEU A 36 -18.50 -29.33 -38.03
N LEU A 37 -18.32 -29.33 -39.36
CA LEU A 37 -16.99 -29.49 -39.99
C LEU A 37 -16.20 -28.17 -40.07
N CYS A 38 -16.86 -27.02 -40.04
CA CYS A 38 -16.23 -25.70 -39.94
C CYS A 38 -15.93 -25.26 -38.49
N PHE A 39 -16.42 -25.99 -37.47
CA PHE A 39 -16.07 -25.79 -36.06
C PHE A 39 -14.98 -26.76 -35.55
N LEU A 40 -14.35 -27.53 -36.45
CA LEU A 40 -12.98 -27.99 -36.22
C LEU A 40 -12.02 -26.88 -36.67
N THR A 41 -12.15 -25.70 -36.05
CA THR A 41 -10.98 -24.83 -35.94
C THR A 41 -9.96 -25.66 -35.17
N GLN A 42 -8.83 -25.99 -35.79
CA GLN A 42 -7.62 -26.27 -35.01
C GLN A 42 -7.52 -25.09 -34.05
N ALA A 43 -7.76 -25.34 -32.75
CA ALA A 43 -7.44 -24.33 -31.76
C ALA A 43 -5.98 -23.96 -32.04
N PRO A 44 -5.63 -22.66 -32.12
CA PRO A 44 -4.24 -22.28 -32.29
C PRO A 44 -3.46 -23.01 -31.18
N ALA A 45 -2.42 -23.75 -31.57
CA ALA A 45 -1.49 -24.30 -30.61
C ALA A 45 -0.80 -23.11 -29.94
N LEU A 46 -1.27 -22.74 -28.75
CA LEU A 46 -0.51 -21.93 -27.81
C LEU A 46 0.76 -22.71 -27.42
N ALA A 47 1.78 -22.02 -26.89
CA ALA A 47 3.06 -22.55 -26.41
C ALA A 47 2.87 -23.90 -25.72
N TRP A 48 1.84 -23.95 -24.88
CA TRP A 48 0.99 -25.11 -24.75
C TRP A 48 -0.43 -24.68 -24.39
N PRO A 49 -1.45 -25.56 -24.57
CA PRO A 49 -2.82 -25.22 -24.21
C PRO A 49 -2.92 -24.70 -22.77
N GLY A 50 -3.37 -23.46 -22.61
CA GLY A 50 -3.64 -22.84 -21.30
C GLY A 50 -2.49 -22.04 -20.68
N MET A 51 -1.32 -21.88 -21.33
CA MET A 51 -0.27 -20.99 -20.80
C MET A 51 -0.66 -19.51 -20.98
N PRO A 52 -0.70 -18.70 -19.91
CA PRO A 52 -0.96 -17.27 -20.02
C PRO A 52 0.31 -16.52 -20.49
N LEU A 53 0.12 -15.28 -20.96
CA LEU A 53 1.17 -14.37 -21.42
C LEU A 53 1.02 -12.99 -20.73
N PRO A 54 1.11 -12.93 -19.39
CA PRO A 54 1.06 -11.66 -18.69
C PRO A 54 2.21 -10.75 -19.11
N ARG A 55 2.09 -9.45 -18.84
CA ARG A 55 3.25 -8.56 -18.94
C ARG A 55 4.29 -9.00 -17.92
N LEU A 56 5.54 -9.13 -18.35
CA LEU A 56 6.67 -9.34 -17.44
C LEU A 56 7.35 -8.00 -17.16
N HIS A 57 7.93 -7.90 -15.97
CA HIS A 57 8.78 -6.79 -15.56
C HIS A 57 9.96 -7.31 -14.75
N VAL A 58 10.97 -6.46 -14.56
CA VAL A 58 12.13 -6.76 -13.72
C VAL A 58 11.89 -6.21 -12.32
N ASP A 59 11.93 -7.08 -11.32
CA ASP A 59 11.88 -6.73 -9.90
C ASP A 59 13.05 -7.39 -9.16
N GLY A 60 13.96 -6.55 -8.68
CA GLY A 60 15.27 -6.98 -8.20
C GLY A 60 15.98 -7.84 -9.26
N ARG A 61 16.41 -9.04 -8.86
CA ARG A 61 17.13 -9.97 -9.73
C ARG A 61 16.23 -10.86 -10.61
N TYR A 62 14.90 -10.71 -10.57
CA TYR A 62 13.96 -11.66 -11.20
C TYR A 62 13.17 -11.02 -12.33
N PHE A 63 12.74 -11.82 -13.30
CA PHE A 63 11.53 -11.51 -14.04
C PHE A 63 10.33 -11.91 -13.18
N LYS A 64 9.34 -11.03 -13.10
CA LYS A 64 8.07 -11.31 -12.46
C LYS A 64 6.89 -11.01 -13.36
N ASP A 65 5.81 -11.76 -13.17
CA ASP A 65 4.49 -11.38 -13.71
C ASP A 65 3.81 -10.33 -12.81
N ASN A 66 2.65 -9.82 -13.22
CA ASN A 66 1.95 -8.75 -12.49
C ASN A 66 1.42 -9.17 -11.10
N ASN A 67 1.39 -10.47 -10.80
CA ASN A 67 0.98 -10.98 -9.49
C ASN A 67 2.20 -11.25 -8.58
N GLY A 68 3.42 -10.94 -9.04
CA GLY A 68 4.65 -11.07 -8.28
C GLY A 68 5.32 -12.45 -8.35
N ASN A 69 4.82 -13.37 -9.20
CA ASN A 69 5.40 -14.70 -9.34
C ASN A 69 6.72 -14.63 -10.13
N ILE A 70 7.71 -15.44 -9.76
CA ILE A 70 8.99 -15.49 -10.47
C ILE A 70 8.83 -16.30 -11.75
N VAL A 71 9.31 -15.76 -12.87
CA VAL A 71 9.18 -16.38 -14.19
C VAL A 71 10.56 -16.60 -14.81
N ASN A 72 10.92 -17.86 -15.06
CA ASN A 72 12.08 -18.20 -15.89
C ASN A 72 11.58 -18.70 -17.25
N LEU A 73 12.06 -18.06 -18.32
CA LEU A 73 11.65 -18.36 -19.68
C LEU A 73 12.56 -19.40 -20.32
N HIS A 74 11.96 -20.31 -21.08
CA HIS A 74 12.61 -21.48 -21.66
C HIS A 74 12.27 -21.55 -23.15
N GLY A 75 13.27 -21.49 -24.03
CA GLY A 75 13.00 -21.16 -25.43
C GLY A 75 13.89 -21.82 -26.47
N PHE A 76 13.79 -21.27 -27.69
CA PHE A 76 14.60 -21.60 -28.86
C PHE A 76 14.91 -20.34 -29.67
N ALA A 77 15.88 -20.43 -30.57
CA ALA A 77 16.20 -19.36 -31.50
C ALA A 77 15.64 -19.63 -32.89
N GLN A 78 15.24 -18.57 -33.60
CA GLN A 78 14.84 -18.64 -34.99
C GLN A 78 15.51 -17.52 -35.80
N THR A 79 16.14 -17.92 -36.89
CA THR A 79 16.71 -17.01 -37.89
C THR A 79 15.81 -17.01 -39.12
N TYR A 80 15.66 -15.84 -39.74
CA TYR A 80 14.79 -15.62 -40.90
C TYR A 80 15.63 -15.48 -42.17
N SER A 81 16.65 -16.32 -42.31
CA SER A 81 17.61 -16.25 -43.40
C SER A 81 17.44 -17.46 -44.31
N PRO A 82 17.39 -17.29 -45.64
CA PRO A 82 17.29 -18.45 -46.51
C PRO A 82 18.48 -19.40 -46.31
N TRP A 83 19.67 -18.90 -45.94
CA TRP A 83 20.88 -19.71 -45.80
C TRP A 83 20.90 -20.57 -44.55
N PHE A 84 20.41 -20.04 -43.43
CA PHE A 84 20.28 -20.80 -42.19
C PHE A 84 19.08 -21.76 -42.23
N ASN A 85 18.07 -21.48 -43.06
CA ASN A 85 16.84 -22.27 -43.15
C ASN A 85 16.92 -23.26 -44.32
N GLU A 86 17.74 -24.29 -44.14
CA GLU A 86 17.99 -25.36 -45.12
C GLU A 86 18.63 -24.86 -46.43
N GLU A 87 19.70 -24.04 -46.32
CA GLU A 87 20.64 -23.65 -47.38
C GLU A 87 20.00 -23.03 -48.65
N GLY A 88 18.97 -22.23 -48.48
CA GLY A 88 18.29 -21.50 -49.55
C GLY A 88 17.30 -22.36 -50.34
N SER A 89 17.00 -23.56 -49.85
CA SER A 89 16.06 -24.48 -50.51
C SER A 89 14.59 -24.11 -50.35
N LYS A 90 14.26 -23.30 -49.32
CA LYS A 90 12.87 -22.94 -49.00
C LYS A 90 12.41 -21.66 -49.66
N TRP A 91 13.27 -20.65 -49.66
CA TRP A 91 13.05 -19.42 -50.40
C TRP A 91 14.38 -18.80 -50.83
N ASN A 92 14.31 -17.96 -51.85
CA ASN A 92 15.39 -17.09 -52.28
C ASN A 92 14.78 -15.75 -52.76
N ASN A 93 15.63 -14.76 -53.09
CA ASN A 93 15.21 -13.51 -53.74
C ASN A 93 14.18 -12.67 -52.97
N TYR A 94 14.38 -12.51 -51.65
CA TYR A 94 13.56 -11.64 -50.78
C TYR A 94 12.05 -11.98 -50.77
N ASP A 95 11.71 -13.25 -50.96
CA ASP A 95 10.33 -13.76 -50.87
C ASP A 95 9.84 -13.75 -49.42
N VAL A 96 9.05 -12.74 -49.07
CA VAL A 96 8.46 -12.56 -47.74
C VAL A 96 7.42 -13.63 -47.45
N GLU A 97 6.56 -13.98 -48.40
CA GLU A 97 5.47 -14.92 -48.19
C GLU A 97 6.01 -16.32 -47.88
N ALA A 98 7.00 -16.79 -48.65
CA ALA A 98 7.64 -18.08 -48.41
C ALA A 98 8.42 -18.11 -47.07
N CYS A 99 9.09 -17.01 -46.71
CA CYS A 99 9.77 -16.88 -45.42
C CYS A 99 8.79 -16.97 -44.25
N LEU A 100 7.69 -16.21 -44.29
CA LEU A 100 6.66 -16.23 -43.25
C LEU A 100 6.03 -17.63 -43.16
N ALA A 101 5.59 -18.19 -44.28
CA ALA A 101 4.94 -19.50 -44.31
C ALA A 101 5.82 -20.60 -43.70
N TYR A 102 7.10 -20.65 -44.09
CA TYR A 102 8.04 -21.63 -43.54
C TYR A 102 8.24 -21.45 -42.03
N ASN A 103 8.55 -20.23 -41.57
CA ASN A 103 8.89 -20.02 -40.18
C ASN A 103 7.69 -20.15 -39.23
N GLN A 104 6.49 -19.76 -39.68
CA GLN A 104 5.23 -20.03 -38.98
C GLN A 104 4.96 -21.53 -38.88
N GLU A 105 5.12 -22.27 -39.98
CA GLU A 105 4.98 -23.73 -39.99
C GLU A 105 5.96 -24.39 -39.01
N LYS A 106 7.21 -23.90 -38.89
CA LYS A 106 8.18 -24.45 -37.93
C LYS A 106 7.76 -24.24 -36.48
N ILE A 107 7.26 -23.05 -36.13
CA ILE A 107 6.69 -22.80 -34.79
C ILE A 107 5.56 -23.80 -34.53
N ASP A 108 4.60 -23.91 -35.45
CA ASP A 108 3.47 -24.85 -35.31
C ASP A 108 3.94 -26.30 -35.14
N GLN A 109 4.96 -26.73 -35.89
CA GLN A 109 5.50 -28.08 -35.79
C GLN A 109 6.27 -28.34 -34.49
N ILE A 110 7.04 -27.37 -33.99
CA ILE A 110 7.73 -27.46 -32.70
C ILE A 110 6.72 -27.64 -31.58
N LEU A 111 5.67 -26.80 -31.55
CA LEU A 111 4.62 -26.90 -30.54
C LEU A 111 3.83 -28.22 -30.68
N ALA A 112 3.54 -28.65 -31.91
CA ALA A 112 2.88 -29.92 -32.18
C ALA A 112 3.73 -31.16 -31.80
N ALA A 113 5.06 -31.04 -31.81
CA ALA A 113 5.98 -32.08 -31.34
C ALA A 113 5.96 -32.25 -29.81
N GLY A 114 5.31 -31.33 -29.09
CA GLY A 114 5.08 -31.41 -27.64
C GLY A 114 6.03 -30.56 -26.81
N TRP A 115 6.90 -29.77 -27.44
CA TRP A 115 7.80 -28.85 -26.73
C TRP A 115 7.01 -27.85 -25.88
N LYS A 116 7.49 -27.58 -24.66
CA LYS A 116 6.95 -26.57 -23.76
C LYS A 116 7.88 -25.36 -23.68
N MET A 117 7.89 -24.57 -24.74
CA MET A 117 8.73 -23.39 -24.83
C MET A 117 7.88 -22.15 -24.54
N SER A 118 8.40 -21.20 -23.77
CA SER A 118 7.74 -19.95 -23.40
C SER A 118 8.28 -18.73 -24.14
N PHE A 119 9.43 -18.83 -24.83
CA PHE A 119 9.92 -17.72 -25.67
C PHE A 119 10.66 -18.16 -26.93
N VAL A 120 10.76 -17.24 -27.89
CA VAL A 120 11.58 -17.35 -29.09
C VAL A 120 12.54 -16.16 -29.20
N ARG A 121 13.80 -16.44 -29.49
CA ARG A 121 14.76 -15.40 -29.88
C ARG A 121 14.74 -15.20 -31.39
N GLN A 122 14.35 -14.00 -31.82
CA GLN A 122 14.22 -13.61 -33.22
C GLN A 122 15.48 -12.87 -33.69
N HIS A 123 16.22 -13.49 -34.62
CA HIS A 123 17.33 -12.85 -35.33
C HIS A 123 16.84 -12.01 -36.51
N MET A 124 17.01 -10.68 -36.41
CA MET A 124 16.70 -9.76 -37.50
C MET A 124 17.75 -9.77 -38.62
N ASP A 125 17.92 -10.90 -39.29
CA ASP A 125 19.06 -11.22 -40.17
C ASP A 125 19.44 -10.10 -41.19
N PRO A 126 20.74 -9.77 -41.34
CA PRO A 126 21.24 -8.78 -42.29
C PRO A 126 20.83 -9.02 -43.74
N TYR A 127 20.51 -10.26 -44.14
CA TYR A 127 19.99 -10.60 -45.46
C TYR A 127 18.94 -9.58 -45.90
N TRP A 128 17.95 -9.31 -45.03
CA TRP A 128 16.82 -8.42 -45.33
C TRP A 128 17.21 -6.94 -45.41
N SER A 129 18.07 -6.48 -44.50
CA SER A 129 18.42 -5.06 -44.35
C SER A 129 19.59 -4.62 -45.24
N ASN A 130 20.41 -5.55 -45.72
CA ASN A 130 21.53 -5.27 -46.61
C ASN A 130 21.08 -5.01 -48.06
N GLU A 131 21.80 -4.13 -48.74
CA GLU A 131 21.64 -3.84 -50.17
C GLU A 131 22.05 -5.06 -51.02
N PRO A 132 21.14 -5.60 -51.85
CA PRO A 132 21.45 -6.76 -52.67
C PRO A 132 22.62 -6.51 -53.63
N GLY A 133 23.55 -7.47 -53.69
CA GLY A 133 24.71 -7.40 -54.59
C GLY A 133 25.89 -6.57 -54.06
N VAL A 134 25.79 -5.97 -52.88
CA VAL A 134 26.94 -5.43 -52.15
C VAL A 134 27.62 -6.58 -51.42
N HIS A 135 28.92 -6.77 -51.65
CA HIS A 135 29.70 -7.76 -50.92
C HIS A 135 29.97 -7.28 -49.49
N THR A 136 29.79 -8.16 -48.52
CA THR A 136 30.15 -7.95 -47.12
C THR A 136 31.19 -8.96 -46.67
N GLU A 137 32.04 -8.58 -45.73
CA GLU A 137 33.08 -9.46 -45.16
C GLU A 137 32.55 -10.36 -44.02
N GLY A 138 31.26 -10.29 -43.71
CA GLY A 138 30.58 -11.09 -42.67
C GLY A 138 29.35 -10.39 -42.10
N GLU A 139 28.76 -10.96 -41.04
CA GLU A 139 27.60 -10.34 -40.35
C GLU A 139 27.95 -9.08 -39.54
N SER A 140 29.24 -8.85 -39.26
CA SER A 140 29.71 -7.64 -38.58
C SER A 140 29.90 -6.43 -39.49
N ASP A 141 29.81 -6.63 -40.81
CA ASP A 141 30.02 -5.58 -41.81
C ASP A 141 28.70 -4.86 -42.12
N ILE A 142 28.54 -3.67 -41.53
CA ILE A 142 27.36 -2.83 -41.68
C ILE A 142 27.39 -1.96 -42.97
N SER A 143 28.41 -2.07 -43.83
CA SER A 143 28.54 -1.20 -45.01
C SER A 143 27.42 -1.41 -46.05
N ALA A 144 26.86 -2.62 -46.10
CA ALA A 144 25.72 -2.95 -46.95
C ALA A 144 24.37 -2.56 -46.34
N PHE A 145 24.29 -2.23 -45.05
CA PHE A 145 23.02 -1.93 -44.38
C PHE A 145 22.31 -0.72 -45.02
N ARG A 146 20.98 -0.82 -45.16
CA ARG A 146 20.12 0.28 -45.62
C ARG A 146 18.92 0.43 -44.71
N MET A 147 18.79 1.59 -44.08
CA MET A 147 17.69 1.91 -43.16
C MET A 147 16.30 1.72 -43.79
N GLU A 148 16.13 2.12 -45.05
CA GLU A 148 14.83 1.97 -45.74
C GLU A 148 14.46 0.49 -45.99
N ARG A 149 15.46 -0.38 -46.21
CA ARG A 149 15.22 -1.82 -46.31
C ARG A 149 14.92 -2.42 -44.94
N PHE A 150 15.65 -2.00 -43.90
CA PHE A 150 15.36 -2.41 -42.53
C PHE A 150 13.92 -2.08 -42.13
N LYS A 151 13.48 -0.82 -42.29
CA LYS A 151 12.08 -0.42 -42.00
C LYS A 151 11.07 -1.28 -42.77
N LYS A 152 11.29 -1.49 -44.07
CA LYS A 152 10.41 -2.31 -44.90
C LYS A 152 10.28 -3.73 -44.35
N TYR A 153 11.38 -4.41 -44.04
CA TYR A 153 11.34 -5.81 -43.61
C TYR A 153 11.12 -5.99 -42.10
N LEU A 154 11.30 -4.93 -41.30
CA LEU A 154 10.74 -4.85 -39.97
C LEU A 154 9.22 -5.01 -40.04
N ASP A 155 8.55 -4.25 -40.93
CA ASP A 155 7.10 -4.32 -41.14
C ASP A 155 6.63 -5.59 -41.86
N GLU A 156 7.38 -6.08 -42.84
CA GLU A 156 6.95 -7.19 -43.70
C GLU A 156 7.35 -8.58 -43.18
N VAL A 157 8.40 -8.70 -42.36
CA VAL A 157 8.92 -10.00 -41.89
C VAL A 157 8.95 -10.07 -40.37
N PHE A 158 9.69 -9.18 -39.71
CA PHE A 158 10.02 -9.36 -38.30
C PHE A 158 8.84 -9.10 -37.36
N VAL A 159 8.12 -7.99 -37.55
CA VAL A 159 6.91 -7.67 -36.77
C VAL A 159 5.81 -8.72 -36.96
N PRO A 160 5.46 -9.15 -38.19
CA PRO A 160 4.49 -10.24 -38.38
C PRO A 160 4.90 -11.55 -37.68
N MET A 161 6.19 -11.89 -37.68
CA MET A 161 6.67 -13.10 -37.01
C MET A 161 6.67 -12.97 -35.48
N ALA A 162 7.04 -11.80 -34.95
CA ALA A 162 6.96 -11.54 -33.51
C ALA A 162 5.51 -11.67 -33.03
N LEU A 163 4.57 -11.00 -33.71
CA LEU A 163 3.15 -11.06 -33.36
C LEU A 163 2.56 -12.47 -33.54
N TYR A 164 3.03 -13.22 -34.54
CA TYR A 164 2.63 -14.61 -34.69
C TYR A 164 3.14 -15.47 -33.53
N ALA A 165 4.39 -15.32 -33.10
CA ALA A 165 4.91 -16.02 -31.94
C ALA A 165 4.12 -15.68 -30.66
N VAL A 166 3.77 -14.40 -30.47
CA VAL A 166 2.90 -13.95 -29.36
C VAL A 166 1.52 -14.61 -29.43
N ASP A 167 0.88 -14.65 -30.60
CA ASP A 167 -0.42 -15.35 -30.81
C ASP A 167 -0.32 -16.86 -30.51
N LYS A 168 0.89 -17.41 -30.63
CA LYS A 168 1.24 -18.79 -30.25
C LYS A 168 1.69 -18.91 -28.81
N GLY A 169 1.49 -17.93 -27.94
CA GLY A 169 1.84 -18.07 -26.53
C GLY A 169 3.34 -17.91 -26.24
N LEU A 170 4.15 -17.31 -27.12
CA LEU A 170 5.59 -17.14 -26.91
C LEU A 170 5.95 -15.67 -26.67
N TYR A 171 6.75 -15.40 -25.64
CA TYR A 171 7.49 -14.15 -25.54
C TYR A 171 8.53 -14.07 -26.68
N VAL A 172 8.88 -12.86 -27.10
CA VAL A 172 9.83 -12.65 -28.19
C VAL A 172 11.01 -11.81 -27.71
N VAL A 173 12.22 -12.33 -27.90
CA VAL A 173 13.46 -11.55 -27.73
C VAL A 173 13.97 -11.17 -29.12
N MET A 174 13.87 -9.90 -29.49
CA MET A 174 14.39 -9.40 -30.77
C MET A 174 15.82 -8.90 -30.59
N ARG A 175 16.72 -9.29 -31.50
CA ARG A 175 18.10 -8.78 -31.56
C ARG A 175 18.35 -8.01 -32.87
N PRO A 176 19.33 -7.08 -32.94
CA PRO A 176 19.54 -6.26 -34.12
C PRO A 176 20.12 -7.10 -35.27
N PRO A 177 20.12 -6.57 -36.51
CA PRO A 177 20.78 -7.22 -37.63
C PRO A 177 22.30 -7.38 -37.42
N GLY A 178 22.77 -8.62 -37.57
CA GLY A 178 24.20 -8.94 -37.62
C GLY A 178 24.84 -9.12 -36.25
N VAL A 179 26.17 -9.04 -36.21
CA VAL A 179 26.98 -9.22 -34.99
C VAL A 179 27.91 -8.01 -34.78
N CYS A 180 28.46 -7.86 -33.58
CA CYS A 180 29.40 -6.76 -33.33
C CYS A 180 30.70 -6.95 -34.13
N PRO A 181 31.30 -5.85 -34.63
CA PRO A 181 32.69 -5.89 -35.11
C PRO A 181 33.64 -6.20 -33.95
N GLU A 182 34.87 -6.62 -34.27
CA GLU A 182 35.87 -6.95 -33.24
C GLU A 182 36.12 -5.79 -32.26
N TYR A 183 36.02 -4.54 -32.72
CA TYR A 183 36.07 -3.35 -31.87
C TYR A 183 34.84 -2.47 -32.06
N ILE A 184 34.17 -2.18 -30.96
CA ILE A 184 33.16 -1.11 -30.85
C ILE A 184 33.75 0.10 -30.10
N SER A 185 33.10 1.26 -30.19
CA SER A 185 33.50 2.49 -29.49
C SER A 185 32.31 3.41 -29.28
N VAL A 186 32.28 4.13 -28.16
CA VAL A 186 31.27 5.16 -27.89
C VAL A 186 31.35 6.24 -28.97
N GLY A 187 30.23 6.51 -29.62
CA GLY A 187 30.11 7.47 -30.72
C GLY A 187 30.71 6.99 -32.06
N GLY A 188 31.17 5.74 -32.15
CA GLY A 188 31.67 5.12 -33.38
C GLY A 188 30.54 4.78 -34.38
N GLU A 189 30.91 4.30 -35.56
CA GLU A 189 29.94 4.01 -36.64
C GLU A 189 28.95 2.90 -36.26
N TYR A 190 29.41 1.85 -35.58
CA TYR A 190 28.52 0.79 -35.08
C TYR A 190 27.59 1.28 -33.96
N HIS A 191 28.05 2.22 -33.11
CA HIS A 191 27.21 2.83 -32.07
C HIS A 191 26.05 3.62 -32.68
N LYS A 192 26.36 4.49 -33.65
CA LYS A 192 25.35 5.28 -34.39
C LYS A 192 24.38 4.38 -35.14
N TYR A 193 24.88 3.28 -35.71
CA TYR A 193 24.07 2.27 -36.36
C TYR A 193 23.04 1.68 -35.39
N LEU A 194 23.46 1.21 -34.21
CA LEU A 194 22.54 0.66 -33.20
C LEU A 194 21.55 1.69 -32.68
N LEU A 195 21.99 2.92 -32.38
CA LEU A 195 21.10 4.03 -32.00
C LEU A 195 20.00 4.24 -33.05
N SER A 196 20.36 4.24 -34.33
CA SER A 196 19.41 4.44 -35.43
C SER A 196 18.43 3.27 -35.60
N VAL A 197 18.91 2.02 -35.43
CA VAL A 197 18.07 0.81 -35.51
C VAL A 197 17.08 0.77 -34.35
N TRP A 198 17.57 0.98 -33.13
CA TRP A 198 16.74 0.92 -31.93
C TRP A 198 15.77 2.08 -31.80
N GLU A 199 16.10 3.28 -32.31
CA GLU A 199 15.16 4.39 -32.36
C GLU A 199 13.93 4.04 -33.23
N VAL A 200 14.16 3.38 -34.37
CA VAL A 200 13.08 2.92 -35.26
C VAL A 200 12.22 1.86 -34.57
N VAL A 201 12.85 0.88 -33.90
CA VAL A 201 12.15 -0.19 -33.19
C VAL A 201 11.34 0.35 -32.00
N ALA A 202 11.95 1.21 -31.17
CA ALA A 202 11.33 1.79 -29.98
C ALA A 202 10.14 2.71 -30.32
N LYS A 203 10.13 3.33 -31.50
CA LYS A 203 9.00 4.16 -31.99
C LYS A 203 7.91 3.34 -32.68
N HIS A 204 8.17 2.07 -33.00
CA HIS A 204 7.28 1.30 -33.83
C HIS A 204 5.95 1.00 -33.10
N PRO A 205 4.77 1.36 -33.65
CA PRO A 205 3.51 1.33 -32.92
C PRO A 205 3.04 -0.06 -32.49
N LYS A 206 3.56 -1.13 -33.12
CA LYS A 206 3.27 -2.52 -32.75
C LYS A 206 4.30 -3.15 -31.80
N LEU A 207 5.42 -2.49 -31.54
CA LEU A 207 6.51 -3.02 -30.71
C LEU A 207 6.68 -2.21 -29.42
N ARG A 208 6.54 -0.89 -29.49
CA ARG A 208 6.63 0.00 -28.32
C ARG A 208 5.62 -0.43 -27.26
N ASN A 209 6.10 -0.59 -26.04
CA ASN A 209 5.32 -0.99 -24.86
C ASN A 209 4.58 -2.33 -25.01
N HIS A 210 4.93 -3.14 -26.01
CA HIS A 210 4.30 -4.43 -26.20
C HIS A 210 4.71 -5.37 -25.05
N PRO A 211 3.76 -5.91 -24.25
CA PRO A 211 4.04 -6.57 -22.98
C PRO A 211 4.83 -7.89 -23.12
N ASN A 212 4.80 -8.50 -24.30
CA ASN A 212 5.45 -9.79 -24.56
C ASN A 212 6.69 -9.73 -25.49
N ILE A 213 7.19 -8.53 -25.79
CA ILE A 213 8.36 -8.34 -26.68
C ILE A 213 9.48 -7.64 -25.91
N MET A 214 10.67 -8.24 -25.96
CA MET A 214 11.92 -7.79 -25.32
C MET A 214 12.99 -7.50 -26.37
N PHE A 215 13.99 -6.71 -26.00
CA PHE A 215 15.04 -6.26 -26.91
C PHE A 215 16.45 -6.59 -26.40
N GLU A 216 17.18 -7.45 -27.11
CA GLU A 216 18.61 -7.70 -26.87
C GLU A 216 19.43 -6.71 -27.69
N LEU A 217 20.16 -5.79 -27.04
CA LEU A 217 20.67 -4.59 -27.72
C LEU A 217 21.75 -4.83 -28.77
N ALA A 218 22.56 -5.88 -28.63
CA ALA A 218 23.59 -6.27 -29.60
C ALA A 218 23.94 -7.75 -29.46
N ASN A 219 24.54 -8.33 -30.50
CA ASN A 219 25.04 -9.70 -30.50
C ASN A 219 26.57 -9.71 -30.48
N GLU A 220 27.16 -10.47 -29.55
CA GLU A 220 28.58 -10.76 -29.39
C GLU A 220 29.55 -9.56 -29.37
N PRO A 221 29.39 -8.53 -28.51
CA PRO A 221 30.47 -7.55 -28.29
C PRO A 221 31.78 -8.25 -27.90
N VAL A 222 32.84 -8.00 -28.67
CA VAL A 222 34.15 -8.64 -28.45
C VAL A 222 35.06 -7.76 -27.60
N LYS A 223 35.41 -6.57 -28.12
CA LYS A 223 36.26 -5.57 -27.45
C LYS A 223 35.66 -4.18 -27.66
N ILE A 224 35.89 -3.29 -26.70
CA ILE A 224 35.55 -1.87 -26.81
C ILE A 224 36.80 -1.00 -26.77
N LYS A 225 36.81 0.12 -27.47
CA LYS A 225 37.86 1.13 -27.41
C LYS A 225 37.50 2.28 -26.47
N ALA A 226 38.51 2.74 -25.72
CA ALA A 226 38.45 4.00 -24.99
C ALA A 226 38.53 5.20 -25.95
N ALA A 227 38.19 6.40 -25.45
CA ALA A 227 38.17 7.62 -26.25
C ALA A 227 39.52 8.01 -26.87
N ASP A 228 40.64 7.53 -26.30
CA ASP A 228 42.00 7.73 -26.80
C ASP A 228 42.45 6.64 -27.80
N GLY A 229 41.60 5.65 -28.08
CA GLY A 229 41.86 4.54 -29.00
C GLY A 229 42.55 3.32 -28.38
N THR A 230 42.84 3.31 -27.08
CA THR A 230 43.31 2.10 -26.38
C THR A 230 42.15 1.12 -26.14
N ASP A 231 42.46 -0.10 -25.70
CA ASP A 231 41.42 -1.03 -25.25
C ASP A 231 40.71 -0.44 -24.03
N GLY A 232 39.39 -0.34 -24.12
CA GLY A 232 38.49 0.10 -23.05
C GLY A 232 37.96 -1.07 -22.23
N GLY A 233 37.10 -0.77 -21.27
CA GLY A 233 36.51 -1.75 -20.36
C GLY A 233 35.01 -1.52 -20.14
N PHE A 234 34.53 -1.91 -18.95
CA PHE A 234 33.10 -1.85 -18.64
C PHE A 234 32.57 -0.44 -18.43
N LYS A 235 33.43 0.54 -18.11
CA LYS A 235 33.02 1.95 -18.13
C LYS A 235 32.56 2.36 -19.54
N GLU A 236 33.35 2.04 -20.57
CA GLU A 236 32.97 2.34 -21.95
C GLU A 236 31.78 1.50 -22.41
N MET A 237 31.64 0.25 -21.95
CA MET A 237 30.45 -0.56 -22.23
C MET A 237 29.20 0.05 -21.62
N HIS A 238 29.28 0.52 -20.37
CA HIS A 238 28.21 1.26 -19.72
C HIS A 238 27.86 2.50 -20.56
N ASP A 239 28.83 3.36 -20.85
CA ASP A 239 28.61 4.60 -21.62
C ASP A 239 27.96 4.29 -23.00
N PHE A 240 28.37 3.20 -23.66
CA PHE A 240 27.81 2.77 -24.95
C PHE A 240 26.35 2.31 -24.84
N PHE A 241 26.03 1.40 -23.92
CA PHE A 241 24.68 0.83 -23.83
C PHE A 241 23.70 1.74 -23.08
N GLN A 242 24.16 2.54 -22.12
CA GLN A 242 23.33 3.50 -21.40
C GLN A 242 22.76 4.55 -22.35
N GLU A 243 23.55 5.06 -23.31
CA GLU A 243 23.05 6.03 -24.32
C GLU A 243 21.92 5.43 -25.18
N ILE A 244 22.01 4.14 -25.52
CA ILE A 244 20.96 3.42 -26.25
C ILE A 244 19.70 3.26 -25.37
N VAL A 245 19.87 2.84 -24.11
CA VAL A 245 18.76 2.68 -23.15
C VAL A 245 18.03 4.00 -22.93
N ASP A 246 18.76 5.07 -22.64
CA ASP A 246 18.21 6.42 -22.42
C ASP A 246 17.43 6.93 -23.64
N MET A 247 17.93 6.63 -24.85
CA MET A 247 17.21 6.94 -26.08
C MET A 247 15.92 6.12 -26.21
N MET A 248 15.97 4.81 -25.98
CA MET A 248 14.79 3.95 -26.09
C MET A 248 13.72 4.30 -25.06
N ARG A 249 14.11 4.63 -23.83
CA ARG A 249 13.19 4.98 -22.73
C ARG A 249 12.41 6.28 -22.96
N GLN A 250 12.79 7.10 -23.93
CA GLN A 250 11.97 8.22 -24.40
C GLN A 250 10.71 7.77 -25.18
N TYR A 251 10.70 6.54 -25.69
CA TYR A 251 9.68 6.03 -26.62
C TYR A 251 9.01 4.75 -26.15
N CYS A 252 9.69 3.90 -25.38
CA CYS A 252 9.15 2.62 -24.94
C CYS A 252 9.64 2.11 -23.56
N ASP A 253 8.80 1.29 -22.93
CA ASP A 253 9.01 0.65 -21.62
C ASP A 253 9.27 -0.87 -21.70
N ASN A 254 9.56 -1.41 -22.88
CA ASN A 254 9.87 -2.84 -23.05
C ASN A 254 11.09 -3.28 -22.22
N ILE A 255 11.17 -4.57 -21.88
CA ILE A 255 12.37 -5.16 -21.27
C ILE A 255 13.55 -5.08 -22.25
N ILE A 256 14.69 -4.62 -21.75
CA ILE A 256 15.94 -4.50 -22.50
C ILE A 256 16.99 -5.45 -21.90
N LEU A 257 17.59 -6.27 -22.74
CA LEU A 257 18.65 -7.21 -22.38
C LEU A 257 20.01 -6.68 -22.85
N ILE A 258 20.90 -6.47 -21.89
CA ILE A 258 22.23 -5.90 -22.09
C ILE A 258 23.25 -7.01 -22.36
N PRO A 259 24.03 -6.92 -23.45
CA PRO A 259 25.07 -7.91 -23.76
C PRO A 259 26.38 -7.63 -23.02
N GLY A 260 27.16 -8.68 -22.78
CA GLY A 260 28.50 -8.60 -22.19
C GLY A 260 29.63 -8.55 -23.22
N LEU A 261 30.86 -8.38 -22.73
CA LEU A 261 32.08 -8.44 -23.55
C LEU A 261 32.54 -9.89 -23.77
N GLY A 262 33.49 -10.05 -24.70
CA GLY A 262 34.11 -11.35 -24.98
C GLY A 262 33.09 -12.34 -25.52
N TRP A 263 32.38 -11.96 -26.59
CA TRP A 263 31.32 -12.78 -27.20
C TRP A 263 30.18 -13.10 -26.22
N GLN A 264 29.79 -12.11 -25.38
CA GLN A 264 28.76 -12.28 -24.34
C GLN A 264 29.10 -13.34 -23.27
N ALA A 265 30.38 -13.48 -22.94
CA ALA A 265 30.87 -14.37 -21.88
C ALA A 265 31.36 -13.65 -20.62
N ASN A 266 31.45 -12.32 -20.61
CA ASN A 266 32.03 -11.56 -19.51
C ASN A 266 31.14 -10.37 -19.13
N TYR A 267 30.70 -10.34 -17.86
CA TYR A 267 29.82 -9.30 -17.29
C TYR A 267 30.40 -8.69 -16.02
N LYS A 268 31.59 -9.12 -15.58
CA LYS A 268 32.08 -8.84 -14.23
C LYS A 268 32.14 -7.36 -13.87
N GLY A 269 32.40 -6.49 -14.86
CA GLY A 269 32.53 -5.06 -14.61
C GLY A 269 31.21 -4.31 -14.55
N TYR A 270 30.07 -4.94 -14.85
CA TYR A 270 28.76 -4.31 -14.66
C TYR A 270 28.37 -4.15 -13.19
N ALA A 271 29.00 -4.86 -12.25
CA ALA A 271 28.82 -4.55 -10.82
C ALA A 271 29.36 -3.17 -10.44
N ASP A 272 30.46 -2.74 -11.06
CA ASP A 272 31.05 -1.40 -10.85
C ASP A 272 30.40 -0.33 -11.75
N TYR A 273 29.84 -0.75 -12.89
CA TYR A 273 29.28 0.13 -13.92
C TYR A 273 27.90 -0.36 -14.41
N PRO A 274 26.90 -0.51 -13.53
CA PRO A 274 25.61 -1.08 -13.91
C PRO A 274 24.88 -0.18 -14.91
N ILE A 275 24.12 -0.77 -15.82
CA ILE A 275 23.14 -0.02 -16.61
C ILE A 275 21.99 0.38 -15.69
N THR A 276 21.64 1.66 -15.70
CA THR A 276 20.54 2.21 -14.91
C THR A 276 19.28 2.33 -15.75
N GLY A 277 18.12 2.09 -15.12
CA GLY A 277 16.81 2.12 -15.76
C GLY A 277 15.90 1.02 -15.24
N GLN A 278 14.62 1.10 -15.57
CA GLN A 278 13.64 0.04 -15.29
C GLN A 278 13.71 -1.06 -16.36
N ASP A 279 13.27 -2.27 -16.00
CA ASP A 279 13.13 -3.40 -16.91
C ASP A 279 14.42 -3.76 -17.67
N ILE A 280 15.54 -3.84 -16.94
CA ILE A 280 16.86 -4.18 -17.47
C ILE A 280 17.23 -5.62 -17.06
N GLY A 281 17.54 -6.47 -18.03
CA GLY A 281 18.15 -7.79 -17.84
C GLY A 281 19.45 -7.94 -18.63
N TYR A 282 20.07 -9.11 -18.60
CA TYR A 282 21.32 -9.38 -19.32
C TYR A 282 21.23 -10.60 -20.23
N ALA A 283 21.63 -10.43 -21.50
CA ALA A 283 21.66 -11.51 -22.49
C ALA A 283 23.04 -12.18 -22.50
N VAL A 284 23.12 -13.48 -22.19
CA VAL A 284 24.35 -14.26 -21.98
C VAL A 284 24.51 -15.34 -23.03
N HIS A 285 25.74 -15.57 -23.50
CA HIS A 285 26.08 -16.75 -24.30
C HIS A 285 26.80 -17.77 -23.39
N CYS A 286 26.42 -19.04 -23.49
CA CYS A 286 26.97 -20.10 -22.64
C CYS A 286 27.30 -21.34 -23.46
N TYR A 287 28.60 -21.58 -23.69
CA TYR A 287 29.08 -22.73 -24.46
C TYR A 287 30.04 -23.61 -23.64
N PRO A 288 30.13 -24.91 -23.98
CA PRO A 288 31.13 -25.78 -23.39
C PRO A 288 32.56 -25.24 -23.50
N GLY A 289 33.30 -25.31 -22.39
CA GLY A 289 34.65 -24.79 -22.25
C GLY A 289 34.69 -23.35 -21.73
N TRP A 290 33.57 -22.63 -21.75
CA TRP A 290 33.44 -21.33 -21.09
C TRP A 290 33.14 -21.51 -19.61
N PHE A 291 33.37 -20.48 -18.80
CA PHE A 291 33.09 -20.51 -17.35
C PHE A 291 33.70 -21.70 -16.61
N ASN A 292 34.82 -22.25 -17.11
CA ASN A 292 35.39 -23.51 -16.62
C ASN A 292 34.38 -24.68 -16.64
N SER A 293 33.56 -24.82 -17.69
CA SER A 293 32.54 -25.87 -17.80
C SER A 293 33.03 -27.17 -18.46
N GLY A 294 34.29 -27.20 -18.91
CA GLY A 294 34.88 -28.33 -19.63
C GLY A 294 34.30 -28.54 -21.03
N THR A 295 34.94 -29.42 -21.80
CA THR A 295 34.51 -29.80 -23.17
C THR A 295 34.44 -31.32 -23.27
N GLU A 296 33.98 -31.85 -24.41
CA GLU A 296 34.06 -33.30 -24.68
C GLU A 296 35.51 -33.84 -24.61
N GLU A 297 36.51 -33.01 -24.90
CA GLU A 297 37.94 -33.39 -24.77
C GLU A 297 38.48 -33.19 -23.35
N GLN A 298 37.83 -32.36 -22.54
CA GLN A 298 38.19 -32.03 -21.15
C GLN A 298 37.04 -32.40 -20.20
N GLN A 299 36.75 -33.71 -20.10
CA GLN A 299 35.58 -34.23 -19.37
C GLN A 299 35.72 -34.24 -17.85
N ASP A 300 36.90 -33.95 -17.30
CA ASP A 300 37.20 -34.04 -15.86
C ASP A 300 36.75 -32.81 -15.06
N VAL A 301 36.11 -31.84 -15.70
CA VAL A 301 35.63 -30.63 -15.06
C VAL A 301 34.24 -30.88 -14.44
N ASN A 302 34.09 -30.52 -13.17
CA ASN A 302 32.90 -30.80 -12.36
C ASN A 302 32.08 -29.53 -12.06
N TYR A 303 30.96 -29.72 -11.37
CA TYR A 303 30.04 -28.63 -11.01
C TYR A 303 30.73 -27.48 -10.27
N GLU A 304 31.64 -27.74 -9.33
CA GLU A 304 32.29 -26.71 -8.53
C GLU A 304 33.14 -25.75 -9.38
N ASP A 305 33.82 -26.27 -10.39
CA ASP A 305 34.62 -25.45 -11.30
C ASP A 305 33.73 -24.57 -12.20
N PHE A 306 32.64 -25.15 -12.74
CA PHE A 306 31.68 -24.42 -13.55
C PHE A 306 30.96 -23.34 -12.72
N GLN A 307 30.46 -23.68 -11.53
CA GLN A 307 29.83 -22.73 -10.61
C GLN A 307 30.78 -21.57 -10.29
N ARG A 308 32.06 -21.83 -9.99
CA ARG A 308 33.02 -20.76 -9.72
C ARG A 308 33.26 -19.85 -10.93
N GLY A 309 33.32 -20.41 -12.13
CA GLY A 309 33.45 -19.60 -13.35
C GLY A 309 32.19 -18.80 -13.66
N TRP A 310 31.01 -19.36 -13.39
CA TRP A 310 29.73 -18.65 -13.48
C TRP A 310 29.66 -17.51 -12.47
N ASP A 311 29.99 -17.76 -11.20
CA ASP A 311 29.99 -16.76 -10.13
C ASP A 311 30.98 -15.62 -10.41
N GLU A 312 32.11 -15.90 -11.07
CA GLU A 312 33.08 -14.88 -11.44
C GLU A 312 32.61 -14.01 -12.61
N GLN A 313 31.98 -14.61 -13.62
CA GLN A 313 31.68 -13.92 -14.88
C GLN A 313 30.24 -13.41 -14.98
N ILE A 314 29.27 -14.12 -14.41
CA ILE A 314 27.82 -13.87 -14.48
C ILE A 314 27.26 -13.45 -13.12
N GLY A 315 27.76 -14.03 -12.02
CA GLY A 315 27.42 -13.66 -10.64
C GLY A 315 27.23 -12.15 -10.42
N PRO A 316 28.19 -11.30 -10.87
CA PRO A 316 28.13 -9.85 -10.66
C PRO A 316 26.91 -9.16 -11.25
N VAL A 317 26.23 -9.74 -12.25
CA VAL A 317 24.95 -9.21 -12.78
C VAL A 317 23.75 -10.02 -12.33
N SER A 318 23.88 -11.34 -12.15
CA SER A 318 22.76 -12.17 -11.71
C SER A 318 22.31 -11.87 -10.28
N ASP A 319 23.14 -11.21 -9.47
CA ASP A 319 22.78 -10.83 -8.10
C ASP A 319 21.78 -9.67 -8.03
N PHE A 320 21.64 -8.88 -9.10
CA PHE A 320 20.73 -7.73 -9.14
C PHE A 320 19.85 -7.63 -10.38
N ALA A 321 20.00 -8.52 -11.36
CA ALA A 321 19.19 -8.52 -12.59
C ALA A 321 18.94 -9.94 -13.13
N PRO A 322 17.86 -10.16 -13.90
CA PRO A 322 17.57 -11.45 -14.51
C PRO A 322 18.51 -11.74 -15.69
N ILE A 323 18.81 -13.03 -15.87
CA ILE A 323 19.70 -13.52 -16.93
C ILE A 323 18.87 -14.25 -17.98
N VAL A 324 19.16 -13.95 -19.26
CA VAL A 324 18.64 -14.70 -20.40
C VAL A 324 19.82 -15.28 -21.16
N VAL A 325 20.03 -16.59 -21.07
CA VAL A 325 21.01 -17.27 -21.92
C VAL A 325 20.43 -17.39 -23.32
N THR A 326 20.85 -16.48 -24.20
CA THR A 326 20.30 -16.29 -25.55
C THR A 326 20.98 -17.18 -26.59
N GLU A 327 22.10 -17.82 -26.26
CA GLU A 327 22.76 -18.84 -27.07
C GLU A 327 23.42 -19.91 -26.19
N MET A 328 23.00 -21.16 -26.39
CA MET A 328 23.60 -22.34 -25.78
C MET A 328 23.19 -23.61 -26.54
N ASP A 329 24.15 -24.45 -26.88
CA ASP A 329 23.90 -25.82 -27.33
C ASP A 329 25.04 -26.75 -26.88
N TRP A 330 24.78 -28.05 -26.91
CA TRP A 330 25.84 -29.05 -26.73
C TRP A 330 25.44 -30.37 -27.37
N ALA A 331 26.42 -31.07 -27.93
CA ALA A 331 26.28 -32.45 -28.35
C ALA A 331 27.64 -33.15 -28.40
N PRO A 332 27.67 -34.49 -28.36
CA PRO A 332 28.86 -35.25 -28.71
C PRO A 332 29.36 -34.89 -30.12
N ALA A 333 30.68 -34.74 -30.31
CA ALA A 333 31.25 -34.26 -31.59
C ALA A 333 30.91 -35.17 -32.78
N LYS A 334 30.57 -36.45 -32.54
CA LYS A 334 30.15 -37.41 -33.57
C LYS A 334 28.95 -36.94 -34.42
N TYR A 335 28.11 -36.04 -33.90
CA TYR A 335 26.93 -35.55 -34.63
C TYR A 335 27.18 -34.34 -35.51
N ASP A 336 28.20 -33.54 -35.20
CA ASP A 336 28.50 -32.26 -35.85
C ASP A 336 27.27 -31.36 -36.10
N SER A 337 26.29 -31.42 -35.20
CA SER A 337 24.97 -30.75 -35.33
C SER A 337 24.77 -29.61 -34.31
N SER A 338 25.80 -29.29 -33.53
CA SER A 338 25.83 -28.23 -32.50
C SER A 338 27.15 -27.47 -32.55
N TRP A 339 27.18 -26.24 -32.06
CA TRP A 339 28.42 -25.48 -31.87
C TRP A 339 29.23 -26.01 -30.69
N GLY A 340 28.58 -26.19 -29.55
CA GLY A 340 29.15 -26.76 -28.34
C GLY A 340 29.43 -28.25 -28.48
N LYS A 341 30.66 -28.67 -28.14
CA LYS A 341 31.05 -30.10 -28.12
C LYS A 341 31.23 -30.57 -26.68
N ALA A 342 30.20 -31.22 -26.14
CA ALA A 342 30.17 -31.73 -24.76
C ALA A 342 29.06 -32.77 -24.55
N LEU A 343 29.03 -33.32 -23.34
CA LEU A 343 28.04 -34.30 -22.88
C LEU A 343 27.05 -33.63 -21.92
N THR A 344 25.83 -34.16 -21.84
CA THR A 344 24.86 -33.77 -20.80
C THR A 344 25.40 -34.19 -19.43
N GLY A 345 25.84 -35.45 -19.30
CA GLY A 345 26.41 -36.02 -18.08
C GLY A 345 25.45 -36.04 -16.89
N GLU A 346 26.01 -35.97 -15.67
CA GLU A 346 25.27 -36.10 -14.41
C GLU A 346 25.48 -34.86 -13.52
N ALA A 347 24.39 -34.32 -12.97
CA ALA A 347 24.42 -33.12 -12.12
C ALA A 347 25.32 -33.33 -10.89
N GLY A 348 26.19 -32.35 -10.60
CA GLY A 348 27.17 -32.43 -9.53
C GLY A 348 28.41 -33.28 -9.86
N LYS A 349 28.49 -33.85 -11.07
CA LYS A 349 29.62 -34.67 -11.53
C LYS A 349 30.14 -34.15 -12.86
N LYS A 350 30.51 -35.05 -13.79
CA LYS A 350 31.00 -34.71 -15.13
C LYS A 350 29.82 -34.46 -16.06
N GLY A 351 29.94 -33.44 -16.91
CA GLY A 351 28.92 -33.09 -17.90
C GLY A 351 28.68 -31.58 -17.95
N PHE A 352 28.46 -31.04 -19.13
CA PHE A 352 28.12 -29.63 -19.30
C PHE A 352 26.63 -29.41 -18.99
N GLY A 353 25.75 -30.13 -19.69
CA GLY A 353 24.31 -29.86 -19.68
C GLY A 353 23.67 -30.00 -18.29
N ALA A 354 23.91 -31.11 -17.60
CA ALA A 354 23.33 -31.35 -16.28
C ALA A 354 23.87 -30.39 -15.20
N ASN A 355 25.12 -29.94 -15.32
CA ASN A 355 25.70 -28.95 -14.40
C ASN A 355 25.21 -27.53 -14.71
N PHE A 356 25.07 -27.16 -15.99
CA PHE A 356 24.42 -25.89 -16.35
C PHE A 356 23.00 -25.83 -15.79
N LYS A 357 22.20 -26.89 -15.98
CA LYS A 357 20.84 -26.97 -15.43
C LYS A 357 20.84 -26.77 -13.91
N LEU A 358 21.75 -27.43 -13.20
CA LEU A 358 21.88 -27.29 -11.75
C LEU A 358 22.27 -25.86 -11.31
N ILE A 359 23.13 -25.18 -12.07
CA ILE A 359 23.50 -23.78 -11.82
C ILE A 359 22.28 -22.88 -12.05
N ALA A 360 21.61 -23.01 -13.20
CA ALA A 360 20.43 -22.21 -13.55
C ALA A 360 19.30 -22.37 -12.50
N ASP A 361 18.97 -23.61 -12.12
CA ASP A 361 17.96 -23.92 -11.11
C ASP A 361 18.31 -23.28 -9.75
N LYS A 362 19.58 -23.33 -9.33
CA LYS A 362 20.03 -22.74 -8.05
C LYS A 362 20.09 -21.22 -8.08
N SER A 363 20.38 -20.62 -9.23
CA SER A 363 20.36 -19.17 -9.38
C SER A 363 18.94 -18.61 -9.30
N GLY A 364 17.93 -19.38 -9.71
CA GLY A 364 16.51 -19.02 -9.61
C GLY A 364 16.03 -17.92 -10.55
N ASN A 365 16.94 -17.28 -11.30
CA ASN A 365 16.66 -16.15 -12.18
C ASN A 365 17.29 -16.26 -13.58
N VAL A 366 17.48 -17.50 -14.06
CA VAL A 366 18.11 -17.79 -15.34
C VAL A 366 17.09 -18.36 -16.31
N SER A 367 16.67 -17.51 -17.24
CA SER A 367 15.96 -17.93 -18.45
C SER A 367 16.98 -18.43 -19.48
N TYR A 368 16.64 -19.41 -20.31
CA TYR A 368 17.56 -19.88 -21.35
C TYR A 368 16.86 -20.49 -22.55
N LEU A 369 17.56 -20.50 -23.69
CA LEU A 369 17.15 -21.24 -24.86
C LEU A 369 18.14 -22.35 -25.22
N ILE A 370 17.68 -23.30 -26.03
CA ILE A 370 18.57 -24.17 -26.80
C ILE A 370 18.73 -23.62 -28.21
N PHE A 371 19.98 -23.44 -28.63
CA PHE A 371 20.36 -22.89 -29.91
C PHE A 371 20.43 -23.97 -31.00
N THR A 372 19.36 -24.77 -31.10
CA THR A 372 19.19 -25.83 -32.09
C THR A 372 18.31 -25.34 -33.24
N GLY A 373 18.63 -25.71 -34.48
CA GLY A 373 17.84 -25.37 -35.66
C GLY A 373 16.35 -25.75 -35.51
N CYS A 374 15.48 -24.80 -35.84
CA CYS A 374 14.02 -24.94 -35.66
C CYS A 374 13.44 -26.13 -36.46
N GLU A 375 14.06 -26.47 -37.58
CA GLU A 375 13.73 -27.62 -38.42
C GLU A 375 14.07 -28.96 -37.78
N LEU A 376 15.11 -29.02 -36.95
CA LEU A 376 15.46 -30.21 -36.16
C LEU A 376 14.51 -30.35 -34.96
N LEU A 377 14.21 -29.24 -34.27
CA LEU A 377 13.25 -29.23 -33.16
C LEU A 377 11.85 -29.66 -33.61
N ALA A 378 11.41 -29.22 -34.79
CA ALA A 378 10.15 -29.62 -35.43
C ALA A 378 10.07 -31.14 -35.74
N GLN A 379 11.20 -31.83 -35.85
CA GLN A 379 11.28 -33.27 -36.10
C GLN A 379 11.37 -34.11 -34.82
N PHE A 380 11.43 -33.46 -33.65
CA PHE A 380 11.56 -34.15 -32.37
C PHE A 380 10.37 -35.11 -32.14
N ASN A 381 10.66 -36.29 -31.61
CA ASN A 381 9.65 -37.29 -31.29
C ASN A 381 9.90 -37.85 -29.88
N PRO A 382 9.12 -37.45 -28.87
CA PRO A 382 9.31 -37.90 -27.49
C PRO A 382 9.10 -39.41 -27.30
N ASN A 383 8.42 -40.07 -28.24
CA ASN A 383 8.13 -41.50 -28.19
C ASN A 383 9.22 -42.37 -28.84
N ASN A 384 10.36 -41.80 -29.21
CA ASN A 384 11.46 -42.50 -29.87
C ASN A 384 12.79 -42.41 -29.09
N PRO A 385 12.84 -42.85 -27.82
CA PRO A 385 14.09 -42.84 -27.06
C PRO A 385 15.15 -43.73 -27.72
N ALA A 386 16.43 -43.34 -27.59
CA ALA A 386 17.52 -44.23 -27.96
C ALA A 386 17.49 -45.50 -27.09
N THR A 387 17.45 -46.67 -27.73
CA THR A 387 17.43 -47.98 -27.03
C THR A 387 18.70 -48.80 -27.28
N SER A 388 19.56 -48.32 -28.18
CA SER A 388 20.88 -48.87 -28.50
C SER A 388 21.71 -47.82 -29.25
N GLU A 389 23.03 -48.00 -29.31
CA GLU A 389 23.91 -47.11 -30.09
C GLU A 389 23.52 -47.03 -31.57
N ALA A 390 22.97 -48.10 -32.15
CA ALA A 390 22.63 -48.19 -33.56
C ALA A 390 21.39 -47.35 -33.98
N ASN A 391 20.52 -46.97 -33.04
CA ASN A 391 19.36 -46.11 -33.29
C ASN A 391 19.45 -44.75 -32.55
N THR A 392 20.64 -44.40 -32.05
CA THR A 392 20.90 -43.12 -31.39
C THR A 392 21.19 -42.04 -32.44
N THR A 393 20.42 -40.96 -32.44
CA THR A 393 20.54 -39.78 -33.30
C THR A 393 20.70 -38.53 -32.43
N PHE A 394 21.07 -37.40 -33.03
CA PHE A 394 21.16 -36.12 -32.32
C PHE A 394 19.89 -35.76 -31.52
N LEU A 395 18.71 -36.12 -32.03
CA LEU A 395 17.42 -35.79 -31.40
C LEU A 395 17.00 -36.74 -30.27
N ASN A 396 17.60 -37.93 -30.15
CA ASN A 396 17.23 -38.90 -29.11
C ASN A 396 18.38 -39.42 -28.25
N ASP A 397 19.60 -38.90 -28.45
CA ASP A 397 20.75 -39.15 -27.58
C ASP A 397 20.56 -38.39 -26.25
N PRO A 398 20.51 -39.05 -25.08
CA PRO A 398 20.44 -38.37 -23.79
C PRO A 398 21.65 -37.45 -23.51
N GLU A 399 22.77 -37.64 -24.22
CA GLU A 399 23.97 -36.81 -24.10
C GLU A 399 23.98 -35.58 -25.02
N ALA A 400 23.04 -35.48 -25.97
CA ALA A 400 22.87 -34.30 -26.82
C ALA A 400 21.73 -33.42 -26.30
N CYS A 401 21.84 -32.10 -26.40
CA CYS A 401 20.92 -31.15 -25.77
C CYS A 401 19.42 -31.35 -26.06
N PRO A 402 18.93 -31.79 -27.25
CA PRO A 402 17.49 -31.80 -27.52
C PRO A 402 16.71 -32.73 -26.59
N TRP A 403 17.24 -33.94 -26.34
CA TRP A 403 16.54 -34.95 -25.54
C TRP A 403 16.35 -34.56 -24.06
N PRO A 404 17.41 -34.24 -23.28
CA PRO A 404 17.25 -33.83 -21.89
C PRO A 404 16.49 -32.51 -21.75
N VAL A 405 16.72 -31.52 -22.63
CA VAL A 405 16.06 -30.21 -22.53
C VAL A 405 14.56 -30.31 -22.80
N TYR A 406 14.12 -31.15 -23.74
CA TYR A 406 12.69 -31.41 -23.94
C TYR A 406 12.02 -31.84 -22.63
N HIS A 407 12.66 -32.75 -21.89
CA HIS A 407 12.14 -33.24 -20.61
C HIS A 407 12.23 -32.19 -19.50
N TRP A 408 13.30 -31.40 -19.44
CA TRP A 408 13.42 -30.31 -18.47
C TRP A 408 12.38 -29.22 -18.71
N TYR A 409 12.15 -28.83 -19.96
CA TYR A 409 11.11 -27.85 -20.32
C TYR A 409 9.71 -28.35 -19.97
N LEU A 410 9.43 -29.65 -20.13
CA LEU A 410 8.19 -30.25 -19.63
C LEU A 410 8.05 -30.12 -18.11
N ASP A 411 9.15 -30.32 -17.36
CA ASP A 411 9.14 -30.17 -15.90
C ASP A 411 8.91 -28.70 -15.50
N TYR A 412 9.61 -27.76 -16.14
CA TYR A 412 9.44 -26.32 -15.90
C TYR A 412 8.06 -25.82 -16.26
N ALA A 413 7.45 -26.32 -17.33
CA ALA A 413 6.09 -25.92 -17.73
C ALA A 413 5.00 -26.24 -16.69
N ASN A 414 5.31 -27.05 -15.67
CA ASN A 414 4.41 -27.30 -14.55
C ASN A 414 4.73 -26.46 -13.30
N LYS A 415 5.82 -25.69 -13.28
CA LYS A 415 6.37 -25.03 -12.08
C LYS A 415 6.80 -23.58 -12.29
N GLU A 416 7.41 -23.28 -13.43
CA GLU A 416 8.06 -22.00 -13.78
C GLU A 416 7.36 -21.39 -14.99
N TYR A 417 6.02 -21.29 -14.93
CA TYR A 417 5.23 -20.66 -15.98
C TYR A 417 4.58 -19.39 -15.44
N PRO A 418 4.43 -18.35 -16.29
CA PRO A 418 3.73 -17.14 -15.87
C PRO A 418 2.31 -17.46 -15.39
N ARG A 419 1.80 -16.71 -14.41
CA ARG A 419 0.40 -16.84 -13.97
C ARG A 419 -0.51 -15.91 -14.75
N GLN A 420 -1.81 -16.16 -14.64
CA GLN A 420 -2.80 -15.36 -15.36
C GLN A 420 -2.94 -13.97 -14.70
N ASP A 421 -3.03 -12.91 -15.51
CA ASP A 421 -3.40 -11.58 -15.00
C ASP A 421 -4.85 -11.56 -14.50
N PHE A 422 -5.12 -10.76 -13.46
CA PHE A 422 -6.49 -10.44 -13.07
C PHE A 422 -7.25 -9.79 -14.22
N SER A 423 -8.51 -10.20 -14.42
CA SER A 423 -9.35 -9.65 -15.48
C SER A 423 -10.16 -8.43 -15.02
N ARG A 424 -10.34 -8.24 -13.71
CA ARG A 424 -11.07 -7.13 -13.08
C ARG A 424 -10.11 -6.12 -12.47
N LEU A 425 -9.39 -5.40 -13.33
CA LEU A 425 -8.52 -4.29 -12.95
C LEU A 425 -9.05 -2.98 -13.52
N TYR A 426 -9.08 -1.94 -12.68
CA TYR A 426 -9.48 -0.60 -13.12
C TYR A 426 -8.27 0.17 -13.67
N THR A 427 -8.44 0.85 -14.83
CA THR A 427 -7.42 1.79 -15.34
C THR A 427 -8.04 2.97 -16.09
N ALA A 428 -7.48 4.16 -15.84
CA ALA A 428 -7.77 5.41 -16.54
C ALA A 428 -7.14 5.48 -17.93
N ASP A 429 -6.00 4.84 -18.10
CA ASP A 429 -5.17 4.84 -19.31
C ASP A 429 -5.79 3.97 -20.40
N ASN A 430 -5.75 4.45 -21.65
CA ASN A 430 -6.22 3.70 -22.82
C ASN A 430 -5.08 2.98 -23.57
N GLY A 431 -3.82 3.14 -23.14
CA GLY A 431 -2.64 2.51 -23.73
C GLY A 431 -2.18 3.13 -25.05
N ASP A 432 -2.81 4.21 -25.51
CA ASP A 432 -2.55 4.87 -26.79
C ASP A 432 -2.05 6.33 -26.65
N GLY A 433 -1.71 6.74 -25.42
CA GLY A 433 -1.35 8.11 -25.08
C GLY A 433 -2.54 8.99 -24.66
N THR A 434 -3.73 8.39 -24.55
CA THR A 434 -4.94 9.05 -24.02
C THR A 434 -5.42 8.38 -22.73
N PHE A 435 -6.28 9.08 -21.99
CA PHE A 435 -6.94 8.60 -20.78
C PHE A 435 -8.40 9.05 -20.74
N HIS A 436 -9.16 8.56 -19.77
CA HIS A 436 -10.52 9.00 -19.50
C HIS A 436 -10.71 9.25 -18.00
N ASN A 437 -11.71 10.05 -17.66
CA ASN A 437 -12.08 10.33 -16.28
C ASN A 437 -13.22 9.41 -15.80
N PRO A 438 -13.33 9.14 -14.48
CA PRO A 438 -12.39 9.56 -13.43
C PRO A 438 -11.02 8.87 -13.56
N ILE A 439 -9.99 9.39 -12.91
CA ILE A 439 -8.65 8.74 -12.91
C ILE A 439 -8.58 7.57 -11.93
N LEU A 440 -9.48 7.54 -10.94
CA LEU A 440 -9.76 6.41 -10.04
C LEU A 440 -11.28 6.34 -9.86
N ASN A 441 -11.95 5.27 -10.28
CA ASN A 441 -13.40 5.15 -10.19
C ASN A 441 -13.85 4.45 -8.89
N ALA A 442 -13.42 5.00 -7.76
CA ALA A 442 -13.79 4.59 -6.41
C ALA A 442 -13.68 5.81 -5.47
N ASP A 443 -14.14 5.66 -4.22
CA ASP A 443 -14.14 6.75 -3.23
C ASP A 443 -12.72 7.17 -2.79
N PHE A 444 -12.18 8.18 -3.47
CA PHE A 444 -10.89 8.83 -3.21
C PHE A 444 -11.11 10.35 -3.07
N PRO A 445 -11.72 10.77 -1.94
CA PRO A 445 -12.18 12.14 -1.74
C PRO A 445 -11.09 13.13 -1.34
N ASP A 446 -11.43 14.42 -1.47
CA ASP A 446 -10.64 15.58 -1.07
C ASP A 446 -9.17 15.53 -1.54
N PRO A 447 -8.92 15.29 -2.84
CA PRO A 447 -7.58 15.04 -3.34
C PRO A 447 -6.71 16.30 -3.27
N ASP A 448 -5.58 16.22 -2.57
CA ASP A 448 -4.51 17.22 -2.64
C ASP A 448 -3.25 16.60 -3.26
N VAL A 449 -2.68 17.27 -4.27
CA VAL A 449 -1.57 16.73 -5.07
C VAL A 449 -0.38 17.68 -5.10
N ILE A 450 0.81 17.14 -4.85
CA ILE A 450 2.09 17.84 -5.02
C ILE A 450 3.02 17.07 -5.95
N LYS A 451 4.07 17.74 -6.42
CA LYS A 451 5.18 17.13 -7.14
C LYS A 451 6.47 17.33 -6.36
N VAL A 452 7.17 16.24 -6.07
CA VAL A 452 8.51 16.26 -5.45
C VAL A 452 9.46 15.49 -6.35
N GLY A 453 10.48 16.18 -6.87
CA GLY A 453 11.33 15.63 -7.92
C GLY A 453 10.54 15.36 -9.21
N ASP A 454 10.54 14.11 -9.66
CA ASP A 454 9.83 13.61 -10.84
C ASP A 454 8.55 12.83 -10.51
N THR A 455 8.18 12.73 -9.22
CA THR A 455 7.01 11.98 -8.74
C THR A 455 5.91 12.91 -8.25
N TYR A 456 4.66 12.56 -8.58
CA TYR A 456 3.46 13.18 -8.05
C TYR A 456 2.93 12.36 -6.87
N TYR A 457 2.50 13.03 -5.82
CA TYR A 457 1.90 12.42 -4.64
C TYR A 457 0.51 13.01 -4.40
N MET A 458 -0.49 12.16 -4.16
CA MET A 458 -1.86 12.58 -3.88
C MET A 458 -2.35 11.96 -2.57
N VAL A 459 -2.77 12.79 -1.63
CA VAL A 459 -3.41 12.34 -0.38
C VAL A 459 -4.92 12.40 -0.52
N THR A 460 -5.64 11.49 0.14
CA THR A 460 -7.11 11.46 0.18
C THR A 460 -7.63 11.20 1.59
N THR A 461 -8.82 11.72 1.88
CA THR A 461 -9.50 11.58 3.18
C THR A 461 -9.99 10.15 3.42
N THR A 462 -9.90 9.66 4.67
CA THR A 462 -10.31 8.30 5.05
C THR A 462 -11.31 8.19 6.21
N PHE A 463 -11.55 9.29 6.94
CA PHE A 463 -12.47 9.36 8.07
C PHE A 463 -12.11 8.36 9.19
N HIS A 464 -13.00 7.41 9.43
CA HIS A 464 -12.94 6.39 10.49
C HIS A 464 -12.21 5.13 10.05
N ASN A 465 -11.64 5.11 8.84
CA ASN A 465 -10.94 3.95 8.32
C ASN A 465 -9.45 4.08 8.62
N PHE A 466 -8.89 3.11 9.34
CA PHE A 466 -7.48 3.10 9.76
C PHE A 466 -6.74 1.84 9.25
N PRO A 467 -5.47 1.95 8.81
CA PRO A 467 -4.71 3.19 8.68
C PRO A 467 -5.30 4.12 7.60
N GLY A 468 -5.14 5.43 7.80
CA GLY A 468 -5.80 6.50 7.08
C GLY A 468 -4.85 7.45 6.34
N CYS A 469 -5.40 8.57 5.85
CA CYS A 469 -4.73 9.56 5.00
C CYS A 469 -4.09 8.93 3.76
N THR A 470 -4.80 8.03 3.07
CA THR A 470 -4.26 7.25 1.94
C THR A 470 -3.46 8.12 0.96
N LEU A 471 -2.16 7.85 0.88
CA LEU A 471 -1.21 8.53 0.02
C LEU A 471 -0.94 7.66 -1.22
N LEU A 472 -1.10 8.25 -2.39
CA LEU A 472 -0.85 7.62 -3.69
C LEU A 472 0.34 8.30 -4.37
N LYS A 473 1.04 7.56 -5.23
CA LYS A 473 2.13 8.07 -6.08
C LYS A 473 1.87 7.81 -7.56
N SER A 474 2.35 8.71 -8.42
CA SER A 474 2.27 8.59 -9.88
C SER A 474 3.46 9.27 -10.56
N LYS A 475 3.82 8.82 -11.77
CA LYS A 475 4.79 9.50 -12.65
C LYS A 475 4.12 10.34 -13.75
N ASP A 476 2.82 10.19 -13.97
CA ASP A 476 2.11 10.80 -15.10
C ASP A 476 0.72 11.37 -14.77
N LEU A 477 0.32 11.41 -13.49
CA LEU A 477 -0.99 11.86 -12.97
C LEU A 477 -2.18 10.96 -13.34
N VAL A 478 -1.97 9.89 -14.11
CA VAL A 478 -3.03 9.00 -14.62
C VAL A 478 -2.91 7.61 -14.00
N ASN A 479 -1.69 7.06 -14.00
CA ASN A 479 -1.37 5.75 -13.46
C ASN A 479 -0.91 5.91 -12.01
N TRP A 480 -1.77 5.51 -11.07
CA TRP A 480 -1.53 5.65 -9.63
C TRP A 480 -1.23 4.31 -8.97
N GLN A 481 -0.41 4.37 -7.91
CA GLN A 481 -0.08 3.26 -7.01
C GLN A 481 -0.23 3.73 -5.56
N TYR A 482 -0.51 2.82 -4.63
CA TYR A 482 -0.40 3.13 -3.21
C TYR A 482 1.06 3.51 -2.88
N CYS A 483 1.22 4.52 -2.03
CA CYS A 483 2.51 4.96 -1.49
C CYS A 483 2.60 4.61 0.00
N ALA A 484 1.60 5.03 0.79
CA ALA A 484 1.51 4.76 2.22
C ALA A 484 0.08 5.03 2.72
N ASN A 485 -0.21 4.61 3.95
CA ASN A 485 -1.35 5.09 4.74
C ASN A 485 -0.78 5.75 6.02
N PRO A 486 -0.36 7.03 5.96
CA PRO A 486 0.41 7.72 7.01
C PRO A 486 -0.23 7.80 8.39
N LEU A 487 -1.56 7.69 8.50
CA LEU A 487 -2.27 7.82 9.77
C LEU A 487 -2.62 6.45 10.34
N GLU A 488 -1.75 5.85 11.15
CA GLU A 488 -2.01 4.53 11.74
C GLU A 488 -3.24 4.52 12.66
N LYS A 489 -3.35 5.53 13.53
CA LYS A 489 -4.49 5.76 14.42
C LYS A 489 -4.49 7.21 14.92
N MET A 490 -5.65 7.71 15.29
CA MET A 490 -5.80 9.04 15.91
C MET A 490 -5.60 9.01 17.43
N SER A 491 -6.32 8.13 18.12
CA SER A 491 -6.26 7.95 19.57
C SER A 491 -6.77 6.55 19.95
N SER A 492 -6.61 6.18 21.21
CA SER A 492 -7.23 4.97 21.81
C SER A 492 -8.49 5.30 22.62
N ASN A 493 -9.22 6.37 22.30
CA ASN A 493 -10.52 6.60 22.96
C ASN A 493 -11.55 5.53 22.53
N PRO A 494 -12.52 5.18 23.40
CA PRO A 494 -13.51 4.15 23.10
C PRO A 494 -14.25 4.34 21.78
N GLU A 495 -14.57 5.58 21.39
CA GLU A 495 -15.21 5.89 20.12
C GLU A 495 -14.36 5.59 18.87
N TYR A 496 -13.02 5.64 18.96
CA TYR A 496 -12.12 5.26 17.88
C TYR A 496 -11.88 3.75 17.81
N ASN A 497 -12.19 3.02 18.88
CA ASN A 497 -12.02 1.57 18.98
C ASN A 497 -13.33 0.78 18.80
N LEU A 498 -14.47 1.44 18.57
CA LEU A 498 -15.82 0.86 18.62
C LEU A 498 -16.15 0.16 19.94
N GLU A 499 -15.77 0.79 21.05
CA GLU A 499 -16.05 0.29 22.39
C GLU A 499 -17.26 1.00 23.02
N ASN A 500 -17.97 0.31 23.92
CA ASN A 500 -19.07 0.86 24.72
C ASN A 500 -20.18 1.52 23.87
N ASP A 501 -20.49 0.95 22.70
CA ASP A 501 -21.45 1.47 21.72
C ASP A 501 -21.11 2.88 21.16
N GLN A 502 -19.86 3.31 21.31
CA GLN A 502 -19.36 4.58 20.78
C GLN A 502 -18.71 4.39 19.40
N ASN A 503 -18.72 5.44 18.57
CA ASN A 503 -18.14 5.42 17.24
C ASN A 503 -17.75 6.83 16.77
N ILE A 504 -16.96 6.86 15.70
CA ILE A 504 -16.54 8.07 14.97
C ILE A 504 -16.91 7.99 13.48
N TYR A 505 -18.01 7.32 13.11
CA TYR A 505 -18.49 7.35 11.72
C TYR A 505 -18.65 8.80 11.22
N ALA A 506 -18.27 9.04 9.96
CA ALA A 506 -18.13 10.38 9.34
C ALA A 506 -17.20 11.37 10.05
N LYS A 507 -16.35 10.91 10.98
CA LYS A 507 -15.33 11.69 11.69
C LYS A 507 -13.95 11.05 11.49
N GLY A 508 -12.93 11.46 12.25
CA GLY A 508 -11.52 11.10 11.98
C GLY A 508 -10.85 12.12 11.08
N ASP A 509 -9.93 11.73 10.19
CA ASP A 509 -9.28 12.68 9.27
C ASP A 509 -10.29 13.20 8.24
N TRP A 510 -10.35 14.52 8.07
CA TRP A 510 -11.09 15.21 7.02
C TRP A 510 -10.11 15.79 6.00
N ALA A 511 -10.56 16.68 5.10
CA ALA A 511 -9.77 17.25 4.02
C ALA A 511 -8.32 17.56 4.43
N ASN A 512 -7.39 17.01 3.64
CA ASN A 512 -5.97 17.01 3.90
C ASN A 512 -5.26 18.09 3.07
N SER A 513 -4.18 18.65 3.60
CA SER A 513 -3.21 19.43 2.82
C SER A 513 -1.84 18.77 2.84
N LEU A 514 -1.37 18.36 1.67
CA LEU A 514 -0.06 17.74 1.47
C LEU A 514 0.95 18.79 1.00
N PHE A 515 2.08 18.90 1.69
CA PHE A 515 3.13 19.84 1.30
C PHE A 515 4.53 19.30 1.62
N TYR A 516 5.54 19.85 0.96
CA TYR A 516 6.93 19.46 1.12
C TYR A 516 7.76 20.66 1.57
N LYS A 517 8.52 20.51 2.64
CA LYS A 517 9.36 21.56 3.22
C LYS A 517 10.62 20.96 3.83
N ASP A 518 11.77 21.58 3.55
CA ASP A 518 13.07 21.25 4.16
C ASP A 518 13.42 19.75 4.17
N GLY A 519 13.16 19.05 3.06
CA GLY A 519 13.49 17.64 2.95
C GLY A 519 12.40 16.67 3.43
N LYS A 520 11.28 17.17 3.96
CA LYS A 520 10.20 16.36 4.57
C LYS A 520 8.85 16.60 3.92
N PHE A 521 8.05 15.53 3.87
CA PHE A 521 6.63 15.55 3.55
C PHE A 521 5.83 15.86 4.81
N TYR A 522 4.73 16.58 4.63
CA TYR A 522 3.79 16.95 5.67
C TYR A 522 2.36 16.78 5.19
N ILE A 523 1.48 16.28 6.06
CA ILE A 523 0.03 16.26 5.83
C ILE A 523 -0.64 16.99 7.00
N MET A 524 -1.27 18.13 6.73
CA MET A 524 -2.05 18.88 7.71
C MET A 524 -3.53 18.60 7.50
N PHE A 525 -4.25 18.28 8.57
CA PHE A 525 -5.69 18.04 8.52
C PHE A 525 -6.36 18.39 9.84
N ASN A 526 -7.68 18.50 9.80
CA ASN A 526 -8.49 18.59 11.01
C ASN A 526 -9.18 17.25 11.26
N ALA A 527 -9.15 16.82 12.52
CA ALA A 527 -9.93 15.68 12.95
C ALA A 527 -11.13 16.12 13.78
N PHE A 528 -12.25 15.45 13.54
CA PHE A 528 -13.44 15.56 14.38
C PHE A 528 -13.51 14.35 15.30
N GLY A 529 -13.88 14.57 16.55
CA GLY A 529 -13.92 13.58 17.62
C GLY A 529 -14.70 14.13 18.81
N ASN A 530 -14.92 13.31 19.84
CA ASN A 530 -15.48 13.81 21.09
C ASN A 530 -14.32 14.18 22.04
N GLY A 531 -14.54 15.19 22.90
CA GLY A 531 -13.55 15.57 23.92
C GLY A 531 -12.24 16.09 23.31
N ASP A 532 -11.12 15.54 23.78
CA ASP A 532 -9.78 16.06 23.50
C ASP A 532 -9.22 15.61 22.14
N ASP A 533 -9.86 14.76 21.36
CA ASP A 533 -9.29 14.29 20.09
C ASP A 533 -9.64 15.18 18.89
N GLY A 534 -10.63 16.06 19.04
CA GLY A 534 -10.94 17.07 18.02
C GLY A 534 -9.85 18.14 17.93
N GLY A 535 -9.41 18.49 16.71
CA GLY A 535 -8.42 19.54 16.51
C GLY A 535 -7.66 19.45 15.19
N GLY A 536 -6.61 20.28 15.07
CA GLY A 536 -5.67 20.23 13.95
C GLY A 536 -4.51 19.29 14.23
N TYR A 537 -4.07 18.56 13.21
CA TYR A 537 -3.00 17.59 13.26
C TYR A 537 -2.04 17.79 12.08
N LEU A 538 -0.80 17.36 12.28
CA LEU A 538 0.26 17.37 11.30
C LEU A 538 0.97 16.02 11.32
N LEU A 539 0.96 15.31 10.20
CA LEU A 539 1.81 14.14 9.96
C LEU A 539 3.09 14.60 9.26
N SER A 540 4.24 13.98 9.56
CA SER A 540 5.49 14.26 8.84
C SER A 540 6.39 13.05 8.65
N ALA A 541 7.08 13.00 7.51
CA ALA A 541 8.08 11.97 7.19
C ALA A 541 9.16 12.50 6.24
N SER A 542 10.39 11.99 6.33
CA SER A 542 11.45 12.27 5.34
C SER A 542 11.36 11.39 4.09
N ASP A 543 10.79 10.20 4.25
CA ASP A 543 10.51 9.25 3.19
C ASP A 543 9.00 9.04 3.13
N PRO A 544 8.32 9.31 1.99
CA PRO A 544 6.87 9.19 1.90
C PRO A 544 6.37 7.74 2.03
N GLU A 545 7.24 6.74 1.85
CA GLU A 545 6.94 5.30 2.07
C GLU A 545 7.44 4.80 3.43
N GLY A 546 8.11 5.66 4.20
CA GLY A 546 8.65 5.35 5.52
C GLY A 546 7.66 5.60 6.65
N GLN A 547 8.22 5.74 7.85
CA GLN A 547 7.47 6.01 9.08
C GLN A 547 7.03 7.48 9.16
N TRP A 548 5.79 7.69 9.64
CA TRP A 548 5.19 9.01 9.78
C TRP A 548 4.95 9.35 11.25
N GLU A 549 5.34 10.56 11.64
CA GLU A 549 5.13 11.09 13.00
C GLU A 549 3.90 11.99 13.02
N MET A 550 2.97 11.75 13.95
CA MET A 550 1.80 12.60 14.17
C MET A 550 2.04 13.62 15.31
N THR A 551 1.78 14.89 15.03
CA THR A 551 1.81 15.99 16.01
C THR A 551 0.47 16.71 16.05
N ARG A 552 -0.03 16.99 17.25
CA ARG A 552 -1.21 17.84 17.43
C ARG A 552 -0.82 19.32 17.40
N LEU A 553 -1.59 20.11 16.65
CA LEU A 553 -1.41 21.55 16.54
C LEU A 553 -2.09 22.31 17.68
N SER A 554 -1.58 23.50 18.02
CA SER A 554 -2.18 24.38 19.03
C SER A 554 -3.56 24.94 18.65
N GLU A 555 -3.83 25.02 17.34
CA GLU A 555 -5.08 25.48 16.73
C GLU A 555 -5.36 24.59 15.50
N GLY A 556 -6.63 24.29 15.25
CA GLY A 556 -7.05 23.58 14.03
C GLY A 556 -7.41 24.53 12.90
N TYR A 557 -7.15 24.11 11.66
CA TYR A 557 -7.41 24.87 10.44
C TYR A 557 -8.36 24.04 9.55
N TYR A 558 -9.66 24.38 9.57
CA TYR A 558 -10.69 23.65 8.82
C TYR A 558 -10.40 23.68 7.32
N ASP A 559 -10.38 22.51 6.68
CA ASP A 559 -10.03 22.31 5.27
C ASP A 559 -8.79 23.12 4.86
N PRO A 560 -7.62 22.77 5.44
CA PRO A 560 -6.41 23.54 5.26
C PRO A 560 -5.92 23.43 3.82
N GLY A 561 -5.38 24.55 3.31
CA GLY A 561 -4.57 24.61 2.10
C GLY A 561 -3.27 25.31 2.42
N VAL A 562 -2.19 24.55 2.52
CA VAL A 562 -0.88 25.05 2.97
C VAL A 562 -0.05 25.56 1.79
N LEU A 563 0.55 26.73 1.96
CA LEU A 563 1.55 27.30 1.07
C LEU A 563 2.87 27.47 1.84
N VAL A 564 3.95 26.90 1.30
CA VAL A 564 5.33 27.25 1.69
C VAL A 564 5.82 28.29 0.67
N ASP A 565 5.94 29.54 1.10
CA ASP A 565 6.37 30.64 0.22
C ASP A 565 7.87 30.56 -0.08
N GLU A 566 8.34 31.32 -1.07
CA GLU A 566 9.74 31.27 -1.55
C GLU A 566 10.77 31.63 -0.46
N ASP A 567 10.38 32.40 0.55
CA ASP A 567 11.21 32.78 1.70
C ASP A 567 11.16 31.75 2.85
N GLY A 568 10.43 30.66 2.68
CA GLY A 568 10.22 29.60 3.68
C GLY A 568 9.09 29.88 4.67
N THR A 569 8.40 31.03 4.57
CA THR A 569 7.23 31.34 5.41
C THR A 569 6.07 30.43 5.06
N VAL A 570 5.43 29.87 6.09
CA VAL A 570 4.26 28.99 5.92
C VAL A 570 2.97 29.78 6.11
N TYR A 571 2.05 29.60 5.17
CA TYR A 571 0.69 30.13 5.25
C TYR A 571 -0.33 29.01 5.07
N VAL A 572 -1.50 29.16 5.68
CA VAL A 572 -2.64 28.25 5.56
C VAL A 572 -3.87 29.05 5.15
N ALA A 573 -4.47 28.69 4.03
CA ALA A 573 -5.83 29.08 3.71
C ALA A 573 -6.80 28.07 4.36
N CYS A 574 -7.83 28.53 5.06
CA CYS A 574 -8.74 27.64 5.78
C CYS A 574 -10.10 28.31 6.05
N GLY A 575 -11.12 27.49 6.31
CA GLY A 575 -12.42 27.93 6.81
C GLY A 575 -13.60 27.18 6.20
N ASN A 576 -14.78 27.36 6.81
CA ASN A 576 -16.07 26.90 6.30
C ASN A 576 -17.03 28.11 6.25
N GLY A 577 -17.45 28.49 5.05
CA GLY A 577 -18.31 29.66 4.77
C GLY A 577 -17.64 31.03 4.91
N THR A 578 -16.57 31.13 5.70
CA THR A 578 -15.66 32.30 5.76
C THR A 578 -14.22 31.83 5.59
N LEU A 579 -13.62 32.19 4.47
CA LEU A 579 -12.25 31.84 4.11
C LEU A 579 -11.26 32.83 4.74
N SER A 580 -10.19 32.32 5.32
CA SER A 580 -9.11 33.12 5.93
C SER A 580 -7.73 32.63 5.50
N VAL A 581 -6.74 33.52 5.55
CA VAL A 581 -5.32 33.17 5.44
C VAL A 581 -4.65 33.39 6.80
N VAL A 582 -3.88 32.41 7.24
CA VAL A 582 -3.13 32.40 8.48
C VAL A 582 -1.64 32.23 8.17
N GLN A 583 -0.79 33.08 8.72
CA GLN A 583 0.66 32.91 8.72
C GLN A 583 1.07 32.10 9.95
N LEU A 584 1.95 31.12 9.74
CA LEU A 584 2.48 30.26 10.79
C LEU A 584 3.96 30.53 11.07
N ASP A 585 4.41 30.21 12.27
CA ASP A 585 5.82 30.14 12.63
C ASP A 585 6.44 28.77 12.26
N GLU A 586 7.72 28.58 12.60
CA GLU A 586 8.46 27.33 12.34
C GLU A 586 7.89 26.09 13.06
N ASN A 587 7.11 26.30 14.13
CA ASN A 587 6.43 25.27 14.90
C ASN A 587 4.94 25.17 14.52
N PHE A 588 4.53 25.75 13.39
CA PHE A 588 3.17 25.77 12.89
C PHE A 588 2.15 26.50 13.79
N ASN A 589 2.61 27.38 14.70
CA ASN A 589 1.71 28.20 15.50
C ASN A 589 1.31 29.47 14.74
N LYS A 590 0.08 29.94 14.97
CA LYS A 590 -0.45 31.17 14.37
C LYS A 590 0.32 32.42 14.80
N VAL A 591 0.83 33.14 13.79
CA VAL A 591 1.45 34.47 13.96
C VAL A 591 0.43 35.57 13.68
N LYS A 592 -0.29 35.47 12.56
CA LYS A 592 -1.19 36.50 12.05
C LYS A 592 -2.24 35.89 11.14
N SER A 593 -3.45 36.44 11.10
CA SER A 593 -4.49 36.04 10.15
C SER A 593 -5.21 37.23 9.50
N ALA A 594 -5.82 37.00 8.33
CA ALA A 594 -6.74 37.93 7.68
C ALA A 594 -7.88 37.17 6.99
N THR A 595 -9.09 37.72 7.03
CA THR A 595 -10.23 37.20 6.27
C THR A 595 -10.03 37.49 4.78
N VAL A 596 -10.20 36.46 3.95
CA VAL A 596 -10.17 36.56 2.49
C VAL A 596 -11.55 36.96 1.97
N ASP A 597 -12.57 36.18 2.31
CA ASP A 597 -13.96 36.38 1.90
C ASP A 597 -14.93 35.71 2.89
N GLY A 598 -16.19 36.17 2.93
CA GLY A 598 -17.22 35.59 3.79
C GLY A 598 -18.63 35.81 3.25
N GLY A 599 -19.57 34.96 3.69
CA GLY A 599 -20.97 35.03 3.23
C GLY A 599 -21.25 34.23 1.95
N PHE A 600 -20.43 33.21 1.71
CA PHE A 600 -20.55 32.28 0.60
C PHE A 600 -20.93 30.91 1.18
N GLU A 601 -22.03 30.31 0.73
CA GLU A 601 -22.57 29.08 1.31
C GLU A 601 -21.60 27.92 1.10
N GLY A 602 -21.18 27.29 2.21
CA GLY A 602 -20.25 26.16 2.21
C GLY A 602 -18.92 26.42 1.50
N LEU A 603 -18.31 27.61 1.69
CA LEU A 603 -16.98 27.90 1.15
C LEU A 603 -15.90 27.16 1.95
N GLU A 604 -15.31 26.11 1.39
CA GLU A 604 -14.35 25.23 2.07
C GLU A 604 -13.35 24.59 1.08
N GLY A 605 -12.68 23.48 1.45
CA GLY A 605 -11.76 22.73 0.58
C GLY A 605 -10.60 23.57 0.02
N SER A 606 -9.85 24.24 0.89
CA SER A 606 -8.85 25.23 0.47
C SER A 606 -7.57 24.58 -0.08
N HIS A 607 -7.02 25.12 -1.17
CA HIS A 607 -5.65 24.83 -1.62
C HIS A 607 -4.92 26.14 -1.97
N PHE A 608 -3.68 26.32 -1.52
CA PHE A 608 -3.00 27.62 -1.55
C PHE A 608 -1.70 27.60 -2.36
N TYR A 609 -1.57 28.52 -3.32
CA TYR A 609 -0.45 28.58 -4.26
C TYR A 609 0.17 29.97 -4.37
N LYS A 610 1.46 30.00 -4.71
CA LYS A 610 2.13 31.16 -5.29
C LYS A 610 2.48 30.84 -6.74
N ILE A 611 1.91 31.58 -7.69
CA ILE A 611 2.14 31.37 -9.14
C ILE A 611 2.44 32.73 -9.78
N GLY A 612 3.67 32.89 -10.25
CA GLY A 612 4.16 34.19 -10.72
C GLY A 612 4.02 35.27 -9.64
N ASP A 613 3.45 36.42 -10.00
CA ASP A 613 3.27 37.54 -9.06
C ASP A 613 2.13 37.33 -8.04
N TYR A 614 1.26 36.34 -8.22
CA TYR A 614 0.00 36.22 -7.51
C TYR A 614 -0.03 35.05 -6.53
N TYR A 615 -0.69 35.27 -5.40
CA TYR A 615 -1.16 34.25 -4.47
C TYR A 615 -2.55 33.80 -4.90
N TYR A 616 -2.79 32.48 -4.98
CA TYR A 616 -4.06 31.89 -5.42
C TYR A 616 -4.63 30.95 -4.37
N ILE A 617 -5.91 31.09 -4.03
CA ILE A 617 -6.62 30.11 -3.19
C ILE A 617 -7.68 29.43 -4.06
N TYR A 618 -7.60 28.12 -4.18
CA TYR A 618 -8.68 27.27 -4.68
C TYR A 618 -9.61 26.92 -3.53
N ALA A 619 -10.91 26.96 -3.75
CA ALA A 619 -11.92 26.57 -2.77
C ALA A 619 -13.21 26.13 -3.48
N VAL A 620 -14.02 25.34 -2.80
CA VAL A 620 -15.34 24.88 -3.28
C VAL A 620 -16.46 25.73 -2.69
N SER A 621 -17.55 25.95 -3.45
CA SER A 621 -18.87 26.22 -2.86
C SER A 621 -19.64 24.92 -2.73
N CYS A 622 -20.03 24.51 -1.52
CA CYS A 622 -20.84 23.31 -1.30
C CYS A 622 -22.34 23.55 -1.51
N ALA A 623 -22.74 24.73 -2.00
CA ALA A 623 -24.10 24.97 -2.48
C ALA A 623 -24.41 23.98 -3.62
N TRP A 624 -25.46 23.17 -3.49
CA TRP A 624 -25.74 22.11 -4.45
C TRP A 624 -26.23 22.64 -5.82
N PRO A 625 -25.64 22.22 -6.95
CA PRO A 625 -24.46 21.35 -7.07
C PRO A 625 -23.15 22.10 -6.80
N GLY A 626 -22.17 21.43 -6.16
CA GLY A 626 -20.90 22.05 -5.81
C GLY A 626 -20.14 22.64 -7.00
N THR A 627 -19.42 23.75 -6.78
CA THR A 627 -18.69 24.48 -7.84
C THR A 627 -17.28 24.89 -7.40
N GLN A 628 -16.35 24.98 -8.36
CA GLN A 628 -14.96 25.34 -8.09
C GLN A 628 -14.70 26.84 -8.25
N TRP A 629 -14.07 27.43 -7.24
CA TRP A 629 -13.72 28.84 -7.20
C TRP A 629 -12.22 29.04 -7.06
N CYS A 630 -11.75 30.17 -7.58
CA CYS A 630 -10.39 30.64 -7.45
C CYS A 630 -10.39 32.08 -6.96
N PHE A 631 -9.52 32.37 -6.01
CA PHE A 631 -9.27 33.69 -5.44
C PHE A 631 -7.83 34.06 -5.73
N ARG A 632 -7.53 35.30 -6.13
CA ARG A 632 -6.14 35.74 -6.31
C ARG A 632 -5.84 37.10 -5.71
N SER A 633 -4.60 37.32 -5.29
CA SER A 633 -4.09 38.63 -4.87
C SER A 633 -2.59 38.75 -5.10
N LYS A 634 -2.06 39.98 -5.21
CA LYS A 634 -0.61 40.23 -5.17
C LYS A 634 -0.07 40.34 -3.73
N ASN A 635 -0.95 40.33 -2.74
CA ASN A 635 -0.62 40.35 -1.31
C ASN A 635 -1.24 39.13 -0.65
N VAL A 636 -0.45 38.36 0.11
CA VAL A 636 -0.90 37.12 0.78
C VAL A 636 -2.08 37.32 1.74
N PHE A 637 -2.27 38.53 2.27
CA PHE A 637 -3.43 38.88 3.11
C PHE A 637 -4.52 39.64 2.35
N GLY A 638 -4.42 39.73 1.04
CA GLY A 638 -5.41 40.37 0.18
C GLY A 638 -5.29 41.89 0.04
N PRO A 639 -6.36 42.55 -0.47
CA PRO A 639 -7.66 41.95 -0.83
C PRO A 639 -7.54 40.97 -2.00
N TYR A 640 -8.41 39.95 -2.01
CA TYR A 640 -8.48 38.95 -3.08
C TYR A 640 -9.60 39.30 -4.07
N GLU A 641 -9.30 39.16 -5.36
CA GLU A 641 -10.32 39.03 -6.41
C GLU A 641 -10.78 37.58 -6.48
N LYS A 642 -12.02 37.29 -6.92
CA LYS A 642 -12.54 35.93 -7.01
C LYS A 642 -13.25 35.64 -8.33
N LYS A 643 -13.24 34.37 -8.75
CA LYS A 643 -13.86 33.88 -9.98
C LYS A 643 -14.32 32.42 -9.82
N GLU A 644 -15.51 32.11 -10.32
CA GLU A 644 -15.92 30.72 -10.57
C GLU A 644 -15.11 30.19 -11.76
N VAL A 645 -14.36 29.11 -11.55
CA VAL A 645 -13.42 28.58 -12.56
C VAL A 645 -13.88 27.25 -13.15
N PHE A 646 -14.80 26.54 -12.48
CA PHE A 646 -15.43 25.35 -13.05
C PHE A 646 -16.82 25.07 -12.45
N ASN A 647 -17.76 24.74 -13.33
CA ASN A 647 -19.12 24.34 -12.99
C ASN A 647 -19.70 23.52 -14.15
N ASP A 648 -19.78 22.20 -13.98
CA ASP A 648 -20.37 21.28 -14.96
C ASP A 648 -21.84 20.92 -14.66
N GLY A 649 -22.40 21.48 -13.59
CA GLY A 649 -23.73 21.15 -13.09
C GLY A 649 -23.85 19.72 -12.52
N LYS A 650 -22.73 19.02 -12.30
CA LYS A 650 -22.67 17.62 -11.83
C LYS A 650 -21.77 17.47 -10.60
N ALA A 651 -21.54 18.56 -9.86
CA ALA A 651 -20.74 18.57 -8.65
C ALA A 651 -19.30 18.04 -8.86
N THR A 652 -18.64 18.46 -9.95
CA THR A 652 -17.18 18.31 -10.07
C THR A 652 -16.49 19.55 -9.45
N HIS A 653 -15.81 19.36 -8.33
CA HIS A 653 -15.31 20.44 -7.46
C HIS A 653 -14.22 19.91 -6.52
N GLN A 654 -13.59 20.81 -5.75
CA GLN A 654 -12.61 20.54 -4.68
C GLN A 654 -11.40 19.69 -5.10
N GLY A 655 -10.23 20.29 -4.96
CA GLY A 655 -8.97 19.64 -5.26
C GLY A 655 -7.92 20.63 -5.74
N ALA A 656 -6.83 20.09 -6.26
CA ALA A 656 -5.58 20.82 -6.43
C ALA A 656 -5.21 21.12 -7.89
N LEU A 657 -4.43 22.19 -8.07
CA LEU A 657 -3.70 22.53 -9.29
C LEU A 657 -2.32 21.88 -9.24
N ILE A 658 -1.84 21.42 -10.41
CA ILE A 658 -0.51 20.84 -10.53
C ILE A 658 0.14 21.22 -11.86
N GLN A 659 1.44 21.49 -11.83
CA GLN A 659 2.23 21.75 -13.03
C GLN A 659 3.15 20.58 -13.35
N THR A 660 3.13 20.09 -14.59
CA THR A 660 4.01 19.02 -15.04
C THR A 660 5.45 19.48 -15.22
N GLN A 661 6.38 18.55 -15.41
CA GLN A 661 7.78 18.86 -15.72
C GLN A 661 7.94 19.60 -17.07
N SER A 662 7.00 19.43 -18.01
CA SER A 662 6.99 20.15 -19.28
C SER A 662 6.41 21.57 -19.20
N GLY A 663 5.83 21.93 -18.04
CA GLY A 663 5.23 23.24 -17.79
C GLY A 663 3.72 23.31 -18.07
N GLU A 664 3.09 22.21 -18.52
CA GLU A 664 1.63 22.12 -18.64
C GLU A 664 0.96 22.20 -17.26
N TRP A 665 -0.19 22.86 -17.20
CA TRP A 665 -1.00 22.93 -15.98
C TRP A 665 -2.20 22.00 -16.08
N TRP A 666 -2.50 21.35 -14.97
CA TRP A 666 -3.61 20.43 -14.80
C TRP A 666 -4.28 20.67 -13.44
N THR A 667 -5.48 20.15 -13.27
CA THR A 667 -6.17 20.13 -11.97
C THR A 667 -6.79 18.78 -11.73
N ILE A 668 -6.71 18.30 -10.49
CA ILE A 668 -7.47 17.14 -10.01
C ILE A 668 -8.64 17.68 -9.19
N LEU A 669 -9.87 17.35 -9.59
CA LEU A 669 -11.10 17.70 -8.86
C LEU A 669 -11.89 16.44 -8.57
N MET A 670 -12.50 16.33 -7.39
CA MET A 670 -13.42 15.23 -7.12
C MET A 670 -14.79 15.46 -7.77
N ARG A 671 -15.53 14.38 -8.00
CA ARG A 671 -16.93 14.41 -8.42
C ARG A 671 -17.77 13.53 -7.52
N ASP A 672 -18.88 14.05 -7.04
CA ASP A 672 -19.86 13.26 -6.29
C ASP A 672 -20.56 12.27 -7.24
N ALA A 673 -20.27 10.97 -7.06
CA ALA A 673 -20.69 9.88 -7.95
C ALA A 673 -21.72 8.94 -7.29
N GLY A 674 -22.55 9.47 -6.38
CA GLY A 674 -23.61 8.71 -5.73
C GLY A 674 -23.05 7.54 -4.93
N SER A 675 -23.62 6.34 -5.11
CA SER A 675 -23.22 5.14 -4.36
C SER A 675 -21.75 4.73 -4.54
N VAL A 676 -21.08 5.14 -5.61
CA VAL A 676 -19.63 4.93 -5.79
C VAL A 676 -18.82 5.69 -4.74
N GLY A 677 -19.31 6.85 -4.30
CA GLY A 677 -18.57 7.81 -3.48
C GLY A 677 -18.11 9.02 -4.28
N ARG A 678 -16.94 9.55 -3.94
CA ARG A 678 -16.35 10.76 -4.55
C ARG A 678 -15.09 10.38 -5.32
N VAL A 679 -15.11 10.63 -6.64
CA VAL A 679 -14.09 10.13 -7.57
C VAL A 679 -13.20 11.26 -8.11
N PRO A 680 -11.87 11.13 -8.15
CA PRO A 680 -10.98 12.16 -8.68
C PRO A 680 -10.99 12.20 -10.22
N ASN A 681 -10.99 13.41 -10.79
CA ASN A 681 -11.00 13.68 -12.23
C ASN A 681 -9.87 14.65 -12.59
N LEU A 682 -9.11 14.34 -13.63
CA LEU A 682 -7.99 15.14 -14.11
C LEU A 682 -8.39 15.97 -15.34
N LEU A 683 -8.20 17.29 -15.28
CA LEU A 683 -8.58 18.23 -16.34
C LEU A 683 -7.41 19.17 -16.70
N PRO A 684 -7.19 19.50 -17.99
CA PRO A 684 -6.14 20.42 -18.40
C PRO A 684 -6.49 21.85 -18.01
N VAL A 685 -5.47 22.66 -17.70
CA VAL A 685 -5.62 24.06 -17.28
C VAL A 685 -4.78 24.95 -18.19
N SER A 686 -5.41 26.00 -18.70
CA SER A 686 -4.72 27.10 -19.38
C SER A 686 -4.81 28.37 -18.55
N TRP A 687 -3.95 29.35 -18.82
CA TRP A 687 -3.93 30.63 -18.10
C TRP A 687 -4.31 31.77 -19.04
N VAL A 688 -5.35 32.52 -18.68
CA VAL A 688 -5.82 33.70 -19.43
C VAL A 688 -5.97 34.85 -18.46
N GLU A 689 -5.29 35.96 -18.73
CA GLU A 689 -5.26 37.14 -17.85
C GLU A 689 -4.92 36.76 -16.39
N ASP A 690 -3.94 35.87 -16.21
CA ASP A 690 -3.50 35.33 -14.90
C ASP A 690 -4.63 34.63 -14.11
N TRP A 691 -5.67 34.12 -14.78
CA TRP A 691 -6.68 33.23 -14.20
C TRP A 691 -6.56 31.83 -14.81
N PRO A 692 -6.75 30.76 -14.02
CA PRO A 692 -6.87 29.42 -14.55
C PRO A 692 -8.19 29.27 -15.30
N VAL A 693 -8.12 28.61 -16.45
CA VAL A 693 -9.24 28.26 -17.32
C VAL A 693 -9.19 26.75 -17.51
N ILE A 694 -10.08 26.06 -16.80
CA ILE A 694 -10.15 24.60 -16.79
C ILE A 694 -10.82 24.11 -18.09
N ALA A 695 -10.16 23.16 -18.76
CA ALA A 695 -10.60 22.51 -20.00
C ALA A 695 -11.09 23.47 -21.10
N GLU A 696 -10.48 24.66 -21.22
CA GLU A 696 -10.91 25.70 -22.17
C GLU A 696 -12.40 26.11 -22.00
N ASN A 697 -12.94 26.01 -20.78
CA ASN A 697 -14.37 26.17 -20.44
C ASN A 697 -15.30 25.09 -21.04
N ASN A 698 -14.75 23.98 -21.56
CA ASN A 698 -15.55 22.82 -21.94
C ASN A 698 -15.91 22.00 -20.70
N THR A 699 -17.06 22.30 -20.11
CA THR A 699 -17.57 21.62 -18.91
C THR A 699 -17.86 20.13 -19.14
N ASN A 700 -17.99 19.68 -20.39
CA ASN A 700 -18.16 18.26 -20.71
C ASN A 700 -16.82 17.48 -20.75
N ALA A 701 -15.67 18.13 -20.59
CA ALA A 701 -14.36 17.48 -20.65
C ALA A 701 -14.18 16.33 -19.63
N VAL A 702 -14.90 16.37 -18.51
CA VAL A 702 -14.97 15.27 -17.53
C VAL A 702 -15.47 13.96 -18.14
N ASN A 703 -16.21 14.00 -19.25
CA ASN A 703 -16.76 12.80 -19.92
C ASN A 703 -16.05 12.50 -21.26
N LEU A 704 -14.93 13.17 -21.56
CA LEU A 704 -14.19 12.98 -22.82
C LEU A 704 -12.94 12.12 -22.60
N THR A 705 -12.50 11.47 -23.68
CA THR A 705 -11.13 10.95 -23.79
C THR A 705 -10.19 12.14 -24.00
N LEU A 706 -9.16 12.25 -23.15
CA LEU A 706 -8.18 13.33 -23.15
C LEU A 706 -6.78 12.78 -23.44
N ASN A 707 -5.90 13.60 -24.01
CA ASN A 707 -4.48 13.24 -24.11
C ASN A 707 -3.88 13.19 -22.70
N LYS A 708 -2.99 12.23 -22.44
CA LYS A 708 -2.23 12.19 -21.18
C LYS A 708 -1.39 13.47 -21.00
N PRO A 709 -1.17 13.92 -19.75
CA PRO A 709 -0.25 15.03 -19.47
C PRO A 709 1.14 14.79 -20.07
N ASN A 710 1.73 15.83 -20.65
CA ASN A 710 3.10 15.73 -21.11
C ASN A 710 4.06 15.83 -19.91
N VAL A 711 4.62 14.70 -19.49
CA VAL A 711 5.56 14.59 -18.37
C VAL A 711 7.00 14.31 -18.82
N GLY A 712 7.29 14.44 -20.12
CA GLY A 712 8.63 14.23 -20.69
C GLY A 712 9.01 12.76 -20.95
N GLY A 713 8.10 11.81 -20.71
CA GLY A 713 8.31 10.39 -20.96
C GLY A 713 7.00 9.61 -20.96
N ALA A 714 7.06 8.33 -21.34
CA ALA A 714 5.96 7.38 -21.21
C ALA A 714 6.22 6.47 -20.01
N TYR A 715 5.17 6.17 -19.25
CA TYR A 715 5.25 5.29 -18.08
C TYR A 715 4.26 4.12 -18.24
N PRO A 716 4.59 2.94 -17.68
CA PRO A 716 3.71 1.77 -17.73
C PRO A 716 2.35 2.05 -17.09
N VAL A 717 1.33 1.33 -17.57
CA VAL A 717 0.02 1.29 -16.90
C VAL A 717 0.20 0.61 -15.54
N SER A 718 -0.37 1.20 -14.49
CA SER A 718 -0.41 0.63 -13.15
C SER A 718 -1.84 0.39 -12.69
N TYR A 719 -2.00 -0.53 -11.75
CA TYR A 719 -3.29 -0.89 -11.16
C TYR A 719 -3.19 -0.84 -9.64
N LEU A 720 -4.26 -0.40 -8.98
CA LEU A 720 -4.37 -0.56 -7.54
C LEU A 720 -4.85 -1.99 -7.21
N PRO A 721 -4.27 -2.66 -6.20
CA PRO A 721 -4.68 -4.00 -5.83
C PRO A 721 -6.13 -4.02 -5.33
N THR A 722 -6.88 -5.03 -5.80
CA THR A 722 -8.27 -5.32 -5.38
C THR A 722 -8.45 -6.78 -4.94
N ASN A 723 -7.45 -7.63 -5.17
CA ASN A 723 -7.43 -9.04 -4.78
C ASN A 723 -6.36 -9.25 -3.71
N ASP A 724 -6.57 -10.22 -2.82
CA ASP A 724 -5.62 -10.57 -1.76
C ASP A 724 -5.76 -12.05 -1.38
N ASN A 725 -4.65 -12.79 -1.35
CA ASN A 725 -4.60 -14.17 -0.88
C ASN A 725 -3.95 -14.31 0.50
N PHE A 726 -3.63 -13.19 1.16
CA PHE A 726 -3.06 -13.15 2.51
C PHE A 726 -1.79 -14.01 2.69
N ARG A 727 -1.06 -14.28 1.59
CA ARG A 727 0.26 -14.92 1.60
C ARG A 727 1.39 -13.93 1.86
N ASP A 728 1.15 -12.65 1.60
CA ASP A 728 2.02 -11.59 2.10
C ASP A 728 1.82 -11.47 3.62
N TYR A 729 2.94 -11.40 4.35
CA TYR A 729 2.95 -11.25 5.80
C TYR A 729 2.68 -9.80 6.25
N LYS A 730 2.50 -8.89 5.29
CA LYS A 730 1.99 -7.52 5.49
C LYS A 730 0.59 -7.41 4.90
N ILE A 731 -0.31 -6.75 5.61
CA ILE A 731 -1.65 -6.49 5.10
C ILE A 731 -1.58 -5.51 3.92
N GLY A 732 -2.26 -5.83 2.81
CA GLY A 732 -2.22 -5.00 1.62
C GLY A 732 -2.77 -3.58 1.85
N MET A 733 -2.15 -2.57 1.21
CA MET A 733 -2.50 -1.14 1.40
C MET A 733 -3.91 -0.76 0.92
N GLN A 734 -4.59 -1.63 0.17
CA GLN A 734 -6.01 -1.47 -0.20
C GLN A 734 -6.97 -1.61 0.98
N TRP A 735 -6.51 -2.27 2.05
CA TRP A 735 -7.32 -2.53 3.22
C TRP A 735 -7.23 -1.41 4.25
N ALA A 736 -8.37 -1.15 4.88
CA ALA A 736 -8.46 -0.34 6.09
C ALA A 736 -9.51 -0.96 7.02
N TRP A 737 -9.21 -0.98 8.30
CA TRP A 737 -10.14 -1.37 9.35
C TRP A 737 -11.23 -0.30 9.50
N ASN A 738 -12.47 -0.74 9.66
CA ASN A 738 -13.53 0.13 10.13
C ASN A 738 -13.27 0.42 11.62
N HIS A 739 -12.80 1.64 11.91
CA HIS A 739 -12.22 2.07 13.19
C HIS A 739 -10.89 1.39 13.51
N ASN A 740 -10.27 1.70 14.66
CA ASN A 740 -9.03 1.07 15.06
C ASN A 740 -9.23 -0.44 15.28
N PRO A 741 -8.32 -1.29 14.78
CA PRO A 741 -8.34 -2.71 15.09
C PRO A 741 -7.92 -2.97 16.55
N ASP A 742 -8.40 -4.08 17.08
CA ASP A 742 -7.78 -4.83 18.14
C ASP A 742 -6.71 -5.76 17.54
N ASN A 743 -5.45 -5.33 17.59
CA ASN A 743 -4.34 -6.09 17.01
C ASN A 743 -4.07 -7.43 17.71
N GLY A 744 -4.58 -7.65 18.92
CA GLY A 744 -4.55 -8.97 19.56
C GLY A 744 -5.59 -9.95 19.01
N SER A 745 -6.49 -9.48 18.14
CA SER A 745 -7.64 -10.25 17.63
C SER A 745 -7.63 -10.42 16.10
N TRP A 746 -6.47 -10.27 15.46
CA TRP A 746 -6.23 -10.70 14.08
C TRP A 746 -4.77 -11.14 13.90
N SER A 747 -4.48 -11.97 12.89
CA SER A 747 -3.11 -12.46 12.63
C SER A 747 -2.92 -12.93 11.19
N LEU A 748 -1.75 -12.66 10.62
CA LEU A 748 -1.25 -13.30 9.39
C LEU A 748 -0.24 -14.42 9.70
N PHE A 749 0.09 -14.63 10.97
CA PHE A 749 1.20 -15.48 11.41
C PHE A 749 0.74 -16.78 12.08
N ASP A 750 -0.46 -16.78 12.67
CA ASP A 750 -1.00 -17.97 13.35
C ASP A 750 -1.37 -19.09 12.37
N ASN A 751 -1.63 -18.74 11.11
CA ASN A 751 -1.83 -19.65 9.99
C ASN A 751 -1.35 -18.95 8.69
N PRO A 752 -0.05 -18.97 8.38
CA PRO A 752 0.50 -18.24 7.23
C PRO A 752 -0.19 -18.61 5.91
N GLY A 753 -0.47 -17.61 5.08
CA GLY A 753 -1.32 -17.76 3.89
C GLY A 753 -2.81 -17.52 4.15
N TYR A 754 -3.18 -17.15 5.38
CA TYR A 754 -4.54 -16.80 5.77
C TYR A 754 -4.52 -15.54 6.64
N LEU A 755 -5.56 -14.71 6.50
CA LEU A 755 -5.89 -13.72 7.53
C LEU A 755 -6.81 -14.37 8.57
N ARG A 756 -6.30 -14.61 9.77
CA ARG A 756 -7.11 -15.05 10.91
C ARG A 756 -7.79 -13.86 11.56
N LEU A 757 -9.12 -13.92 11.71
CA LEU A 757 -9.91 -12.95 12.46
C LEU A 757 -10.50 -13.63 13.70
N TYR A 758 -10.05 -13.24 14.89
CA TYR A 758 -10.66 -13.64 16.15
C TYR A 758 -11.88 -12.78 16.46
N THR A 759 -12.84 -13.35 17.20
CA THR A 759 -13.92 -12.56 17.78
C THR A 759 -13.38 -11.57 18.82
N SER A 760 -13.65 -10.28 18.64
CA SER A 760 -13.23 -9.20 19.54
C SER A 760 -14.45 -8.43 20.05
N GLY A 761 -14.91 -8.73 21.26
CA GLY A 761 -16.17 -8.21 21.77
C GLY A 761 -17.38 -9.04 21.34
N THR A 762 -18.49 -8.84 22.05
CA THR A 762 -19.81 -9.20 21.53
C THR A 762 -20.37 -8.04 20.71
N ALA A 763 -20.94 -8.32 19.55
CA ALA A 763 -21.60 -7.31 18.71
C ALA A 763 -22.97 -7.82 18.22
N SER A 764 -23.85 -6.90 17.82
CA SER A 764 -25.17 -7.23 17.28
C SER A 764 -25.22 -7.18 15.75
N SER A 765 -24.26 -6.51 15.12
CA SER A 765 -24.19 -6.33 13.68
C SER A 765 -22.75 -5.98 13.22
N PRO A 766 -22.44 -6.08 11.93
CA PRO A 766 -21.14 -5.67 11.39
C PRO A 766 -20.76 -4.21 11.67
N LYS A 767 -21.73 -3.30 11.80
CA LYS A 767 -21.50 -1.88 12.14
C LYS A 767 -20.91 -1.67 13.54
N GLN A 768 -21.04 -2.66 14.43
CA GLN A 768 -20.50 -2.64 15.79
C GLN A 768 -19.34 -3.65 15.97
N ALA A 769 -18.98 -4.38 14.92
CA ALA A 769 -17.96 -5.42 15.00
C ALA A 769 -16.57 -4.80 14.81
N ARG A 770 -15.76 -4.86 15.87
CA ARG A 770 -14.31 -4.56 15.81
C ARG A 770 -13.62 -5.53 14.83
N ASN A 771 -12.46 -5.13 14.32
CA ASN A 771 -11.69 -5.92 13.33
C ASN A 771 -12.50 -6.25 12.06
N SER A 772 -13.38 -5.33 11.64
CA SER A 772 -14.01 -5.42 10.33
C SER A 772 -13.08 -4.79 9.29
N LEU A 773 -12.52 -5.62 8.40
CA LEU A 773 -11.56 -5.22 7.38
C LEU A 773 -12.28 -4.79 6.11
N SER A 774 -11.97 -3.62 5.57
CA SER A 774 -12.71 -3.06 4.42
C SER A 774 -11.82 -2.53 3.30
N GLN A 775 -12.29 -2.63 2.06
CA GLN A 775 -11.67 -1.98 0.91
C GLN A 775 -12.70 -1.23 0.06
N ARG A 776 -12.21 -0.24 -0.70
CA ARG A 776 -13.01 0.54 -1.66
C ARG A 776 -13.54 -0.36 -2.79
N ILE A 777 -14.73 -0.07 -3.31
CA ILE A 777 -15.30 -0.77 -4.47
C ILE A 777 -15.07 0.08 -5.72
N PHE A 778 -14.39 -0.48 -6.73
CA PHE A 778 -14.18 0.17 -8.02
C PHE A 778 -15.34 -0.09 -8.97
N ASP A 779 -15.84 0.96 -9.62
CA ASP A 779 -16.80 0.84 -10.72
C ASP A 779 -16.08 0.66 -12.07
N TYR A 780 -16.38 -0.44 -12.79
CA TYR A 780 -15.66 -0.84 -14.00
C TYR A 780 -16.31 -0.30 -15.28
N LYS A 781 -15.47 0.09 -16.25
CA LYS A 781 -15.88 0.71 -17.52
C LYS A 781 -16.87 -0.09 -18.36
N ASP A 782 -16.83 -1.41 -18.27
CA ASP A 782 -17.65 -2.31 -19.09
C ASP A 782 -19.10 -2.42 -18.60
N GLY A 783 -19.45 -1.69 -17.52
CA GLY A 783 -20.76 -1.75 -16.88
C GLY A 783 -21.00 -3.06 -16.12
N ALA A 784 -19.97 -3.90 -15.98
CA ALA A 784 -20.11 -5.12 -15.21
C ALA A 784 -20.18 -4.79 -13.71
N PRO A 785 -21.08 -5.46 -12.96
CA PRO A 785 -21.11 -5.33 -11.52
C PRO A 785 -19.78 -5.70 -10.87
N SER A 786 -19.41 -4.95 -9.84
CA SER A 786 -18.24 -5.20 -9.02
C SER A 786 -18.51 -6.37 -8.10
N MET A 787 -17.62 -7.35 -8.06
CA MET A 787 -17.75 -8.51 -7.17
C MET A 787 -16.70 -8.44 -6.07
N GLY A 788 -17.05 -8.90 -4.88
CA GLY A 788 -16.13 -9.20 -3.80
C GLY A 788 -16.46 -10.58 -3.27
N THR A 789 -15.59 -11.55 -3.47
CA THR A 789 -15.78 -12.93 -2.99
C THR A 789 -14.74 -13.24 -1.94
N VAL A 790 -15.17 -13.79 -0.81
CA VAL A 790 -14.29 -14.27 0.25
C VAL A 790 -14.42 -15.78 0.41
N CYS A 791 -13.29 -16.47 0.60
CA CYS A 791 -13.25 -17.86 1.05
C CYS A 791 -12.93 -17.87 2.56
N LEU A 792 -13.83 -18.45 3.34
CA LEU A 792 -13.71 -18.56 4.80
C LEU A 792 -13.57 -20.02 5.20
N ASP A 793 -12.51 -20.36 5.93
CA ASP A 793 -12.44 -21.56 6.76
C ASP A 793 -13.05 -21.25 8.13
N ILE A 794 -14.16 -21.93 8.41
CA ILE A 794 -15.03 -21.67 9.56
C ILE A 794 -14.83 -22.70 10.69
N SER A 795 -13.82 -23.57 10.60
CA SER A 795 -13.57 -24.64 11.58
C SER A 795 -13.31 -24.10 13.01
N GLY A 796 -12.79 -22.87 13.12
CA GLY A 796 -12.51 -22.19 14.38
C GLY A 796 -13.71 -21.50 15.04
N MET A 797 -14.87 -21.44 14.38
CA MET A 797 -16.03 -20.70 14.90
C MET A 797 -16.72 -21.44 16.06
N LYS A 798 -17.16 -20.67 17.06
CA LYS A 798 -17.91 -21.12 18.24
C LYS A 798 -19.39 -20.75 18.15
N ASP A 799 -20.22 -21.37 18.99
CA ASP A 799 -21.66 -21.10 19.01
C ASP A 799 -21.96 -19.61 19.23
N GLY A 800 -22.74 -19.02 18.33
CA GLY A 800 -23.03 -17.60 18.32
C GLY A 800 -22.05 -16.72 17.53
N ASP A 801 -20.97 -17.26 16.98
CA ASP A 801 -20.07 -16.51 16.09
C ASP A 801 -20.74 -16.26 14.74
N VAL A 802 -20.49 -15.08 14.18
CA VAL A 802 -21.03 -14.59 12.91
C VAL A 802 -19.87 -14.02 12.08
N ALA A 803 -19.60 -14.63 10.94
CA ALA A 803 -18.54 -14.19 10.01
C ALA A 803 -19.09 -14.01 8.60
N GLY A 804 -18.61 -13.01 7.86
CA GLY A 804 -19.19 -12.74 6.55
C GLY A 804 -18.57 -11.58 5.78
N ILE A 805 -19.29 -11.17 4.73
CA ILE A 805 -18.95 -10.03 3.87
C ILE A 805 -20.16 -9.11 3.70
N SER A 806 -19.91 -7.80 3.73
CA SER A 806 -20.90 -6.73 3.56
C SER A 806 -20.57 -5.84 2.37
N VAL A 807 -21.63 -5.27 1.75
CA VAL A 807 -21.54 -3.97 1.08
C VAL A 807 -21.95 -2.94 2.13
N PHE A 808 -20.96 -2.22 2.66
CA PHE A 808 -21.10 -1.38 3.85
C PHE A 808 -21.17 0.10 3.50
N GLN A 809 -22.26 0.73 3.90
CA GLN A 809 -22.62 2.14 3.87
C GLN A 809 -23.92 2.29 4.73
N ASP A 810 -24.55 3.45 4.88
CA ASP A 810 -25.93 3.55 5.40
C ASP A 810 -26.91 3.85 4.24
N PRO A 811 -27.76 2.89 3.80
CA PRO A 811 -27.95 1.54 4.35
C PRO A 811 -26.84 0.55 3.95
N TYR A 812 -26.70 -0.53 4.73
CA TYR A 812 -25.79 -1.65 4.42
C TYR A 812 -26.53 -2.99 4.35
N SER A 813 -25.91 -3.94 3.65
CA SER A 813 -26.36 -5.32 3.60
C SER A 813 -25.16 -6.24 3.71
N TYR A 814 -25.37 -7.43 4.28
CA TYR A 814 -24.33 -8.44 4.40
C TYR A 814 -24.89 -9.85 4.22
N VAL A 815 -23.99 -10.77 3.87
CA VAL A 815 -24.22 -12.21 3.96
C VAL A 815 -23.20 -12.79 4.94
N ALA A 816 -23.65 -13.62 5.87
CA ALA A 816 -22.83 -14.18 6.93
C ALA A 816 -23.20 -15.62 7.26
N ILE A 817 -22.20 -16.39 7.68
CA ILE A 817 -22.35 -17.72 8.26
C ILE A 817 -22.38 -17.58 9.79
N THR A 818 -23.26 -18.33 10.44
CA THR A 818 -23.42 -18.35 11.90
C THR A 818 -23.38 -19.77 12.40
N LYS A 819 -22.61 -20.02 13.47
CA LYS A 819 -22.60 -21.31 14.17
C LYS A 819 -23.74 -21.35 15.18
N GLN A 820 -24.66 -22.31 15.02
CA GLN A 820 -25.78 -22.57 15.94
C GLN A 820 -25.81 -24.05 16.33
N GLY A 821 -25.10 -24.40 17.39
CA GLY A 821 -24.83 -25.77 17.79
C GLY A 821 -24.16 -26.55 16.65
N GLU A 822 -24.79 -27.63 16.22
CA GLU A 822 -24.31 -28.47 15.11
C GLU A 822 -24.70 -27.95 13.71
N VAL A 823 -25.51 -26.88 13.64
CA VAL A 823 -26.03 -26.34 12.38
C VAL A 823 -25.28 -25.07 11.98
N TRP A 824 -24.98 -24.97 10.69
CA TRP A 824 -24.47 -23.75 10.07
C TRP A 824 -25.61 -23.00 9.39
N LYS A 825 -25.83 -21.75 9.81
CA LYS A 825 -26.85 -20.89 9.22
C LYS A 825 -26.24 -19.81 8.37
N LEU A 826 -26.63 -19.76 7.11
CA LEU A 826 -26.29 -18.67 6.22
C LEU A 826 -27.42 -17.63 6.24
N THR A 827 -27.09 -16.40 6.55
CA THR A 827 -28.04 -15.29 6.70
C THR A 827 -27.64 -14.13 5.80
N GLN A 828 -28.62 -13.58 5.08
CA GLN A 828 -28.50 -12.27 4.46
C GLN A 828 -29.40 -11.28 5.20
N SER A 829 -28.86 -10.10 5.51
CA SER A 829 -29.58 -9.03 6.20
C SER A 829 -29.35 -7.70 5.49
N ILE A 830 -30.42 -6.92 5.32
CA ILE A 830 -30.41 -5.52 4.91
C ILE A 830 -30.77 -4.69 6.14
N VAL A 831 -29.94 -3.69 6.46
CA VAL A 831 -30.15 -2.77 7.57
C VAL A 831 -30.24 -1.35 6.99
N GLY A 832 -31.41 -0.72 7.15
CA GLY A 832 -31.67 0.63 6.63
C GLY A 832 -32.43 1.51 7.62
N ASP A 833 -32.39 2.82 7.39
CA ASP A 833 -32.80 3.82 8.40
C ASP A 833 -34.33 3.95 8.60
N GLU A 834 -35.18 3.46 7.68
CA GLU A 834 -36.65 3.55 7.84
C GLU A 834 -37.42 2.36 7.21
N ASN A 835 -37.84 1.38 8.03
CA ASN A 835 -38.75 0.25 7.70
C ASN A 835 -38.31 -0.78 6.63
N GLU A 836 -37.07 -0.72 6.13
CA GLU A 836 -36.55 -1.65 5.10
C GLU A 836 -35.66 -2.78 5.65
N ASN A 837 -35.67 -3.01 6.97
CA ASN A 837 -34.94 -4.13 7.55
C ASN A 837 -35.47 -5.46 6.97
N TYR A 838 -34.57 -6.20 6.33
CA TYR A 838 -34.86 -7.51 5.76
C TYR A 838 -33.87 -8.51 6.33
N THR A 839 -34.32 -9.72 6.62
CA THR A 839 -33.41 -10.82 6.98
C THR A 839 -33.99 -12.14 6.50
N THR A 840 -33.16 -12.94 5.85
CA THR A 840 -33.48 -14.32 5.49
C THR A 840 -32.34 -15.24 5.92
N SER A 841 -32.68 -16.47 6.29
CA SER A 841 -31.70 -17.46 6.73
C SER A 841 -32.02 -18.84 6.16
N ILE A 842 -30.99 -19.57 5.78
CA ILE A 842 -31.07 -20.96 5.33
C ILE A 842 -30.03 -21.81 6.07
N ASP A 843 -30.30 -23.09 6.22
CA ASP A 843 -29.31 -24.04 6.71
C ASP A 843 -28.40 -24.44 5.53
N VAL A 844 -27.09 -24.50 5.77
CA VAL A 844 -26.08 -24.92 4.78
C VAL A 844 -25.19 -26.02 5.34
N THR A 845 -24.55 -26.78 4.44
CA THR A 845 -23.55 -27.79 4.80
C THR A 845 -22.25 -27.45 4.07
N PRO A 846 -21.32 -26.75 4.73
CA PRO A 846 -19.99 -26.47 4.20
C PRO A 846 -19.25 -27.77 3.83
N VAL A 847 -18.36 -27.69 2.85
CA VAL A 847 -17.46 -28.77 2.46
C VAL A 847 -16.06 -28.41 2.95
N ASP A 848 -15.39 -29.34 3.62
CA ASP A 848 -14.05 -29.14 4.21
C ASP A 848 -13.98 -27.90 5.11
N ASP A 849 -15.06 -27.63 5.85
CA ASP A 849 -15.24 -26.43 6.69
C ASP A 849 -15.01 -25.10 5.95
N LYS A 850 -15.14 -25.08 4.62
CA LYS A 850 -15.04 -23.88 3.78
C LYS A 850 -16.40 -23.39 3.28
N ILE A 851 -16.57 -22.08 3.26
CA ILE A 851 -17.72 -21.38 2.65
C ILE A 851 -17.23 -20.19 1.83
N TYR A 852 -17.84 -20.00 0.65
CA TYR A 852 -17.53 -18.89 -0.24
C TYR A 852 -18.69 -17.91 -0.25
N LEU A 853 -18.44 -16.66 0.09
CA LEU A 853 -19.45 -15.62 0.18
C LEU A 853 -19.14 -14.51 -0.81
N ARG A 854 -20.12 -14.14 -1.64
CA ARG A 854 -19.95 -13.15 -2.71
C ARG A 854 -20.91 -11.99 -2.53
N ALA A 855 -20.36 -10.80 -2.39
CA ALA A 855 -21.05 -9.52 -2.52
C ALA A 855 -20.95 -9.03 -3.97
N ILE A 856 -22.03 -8.46 -4.51
CA ILE A 856 -22.09 -7.91 -5.86
C ILE A 856 -22.66 -6.50 -5.77
N ALA A 857 -21.88 -5.49 -6.15
CA ALA A 857 -22.27 -4.09 -6.20
C ALA A 857 -22.41 -3.64 -7.67
N ASP A 858 -23.64 -3.36 -8.08
CA ASP A 858 -23.97 -2.87 -9.41
C ASP A 858 -24.27 -1.36 -9.33
N PHE A 859 -23.34 -0.54 -9.81
CA PHE A 859 -23.47 0.91 -9.80
C PHE A 859 -24.37 1.45 -10.93
N GLU A 860 -24.62 0.68 -11.98
CA GLU A 860 -25.58 1.05 -13.03
C GLU A 860 -27.01 1.02 -12.48
N THR A 861 -27.33 -0.01 -11.69
CA THR A 861 -28.65 -0.14 -11.05
C THR A 861 -28.72 0.38 -9.62
N ASN A 862 -27.57 0.76 -9.03
CA ASN A 862 -27.41 1.09 -7.60
C ASN A 862 -27.93 -0.03 -6.68
N LYS A 863 -27.62 -1.29 -7.01
CA LYS A 863 -28.06 -2.46 -6.23
C LYS A 863 -26.90 -3.29 -5.71
N ALA A 864 -27.03 -3.72 -4.46
CA ALA A 864 -26.19 -4.75 -3.87
C ALA A 864 -26.95 -6.08 -3.76
N THR A 865 -26.34 -7.18 -4.19
CA THR A 865 -26.89 -8.55 -4.06
C THR A 865 -25.82 -9.52 -3.56
N PHE A 866 -26.24 -10.69 -3.10
CA PHE A 866 -25.35 -11.67 -2.49
C PHE A 866 -25.57 -13.07 -3.03
N ASN A 867 -24.46 -13.77 -3.23
CA ASN A 867 -24.42 -15.20 -3.54
C ASN A 867 -23.54 -15.95 -2.54
N TYR A 868 -23.71 -17.27 -2.48
CA TYR A 868 -22.82 -18.15 -1.72
C TYR A 868 -22.48 -19.41 -2.51
N SER A 869 -21.41 -20.09 -2.13
CA SER A 869 -21.04 -21.41 -2.65
C SER A 869 -20.40 -22.25 -1.54
N VAL A 870 -20.51 -23.58 -1.67
CA VAL A 870 -19.82 -24.56 -0.82
C VAL A 870 -18.73 -25.32 -1.59
N ASP A 871 -18.57 -25.04 -2.89
CA ASP A 871 -17.66 -25.78 -3.78
C ASP A 871 -16.79 -24.88 -4.68
N ASN A 872 -16.83 -23.56 -4.46
CA ASN A 872 -16.18 -22.52 -5.26
C ASN A 872 -16.51 -22.51 -6.76
N SER A 873 -17.55 -23.22 -7.19
CA SER A 873 -17.89 -23.36 -8.62
C SER A 873 -19.33 -22.97 -8.91
N SER A 874 -20.25 -23.35 -8.03
CA SER A 874 -21.68 -23.09 -8.15
C SER A 874 -22.09 -22.04 -7.13
N PHE A 875 -22.28 -20.80 -7.59
CA PHE A 875 -22.75 -19.69 -6.75
C PHE A 875 -24.27 -19.56 -6.84
N LEU A 876 -24.94 -19.66 -5.68
CA LEU A 876 -26.40 -19.57 -5.53
C LEU A 876 -26.77 -18.22 -4.90
N PRO A 877 -27.83 -17.55 -5.38
CA PRO A 877 -28.29 -16.29 -4.78
C PRO A 877 -28.93 -16.51 -3.40
N ILE A 878 -28.81 -15.51 -2.54
CA ILE A 878 -29.49 -15.45 -1.24
C ILE A 878 -30.03 -14.04 -0.97
N GLY A 879 -31.26 -13.97 -0.46
CA GLY A 879 -31.86 -12.71 -0.03
C GLY A 879 -32.41 -11.85 -1.15
N GLU A 880 -32.59 -10.56 -0.84
CA GLU A 880 -33.13 -9.53 -1.73
C GLU A 880 -32.05 -8.49 -2.08
N ALA A 881 -32.27 -7.72 -3.14
CA ALA A 881 -31.37 -6.64 -3.53
C ALA A 881 -31.53 -5.40 -2.64
N MET A 882 -30.44 -4.91 -2.06
CA MET A 882 -30.40 -3.63 -1.35
C MET A 882 -30.19 -2.47 -2.33
N THR A 883 -30.87 -1.34 -2.15
CA THR A 883 -30.53 -0.08 -2.85
C THR A 883 -29.30 0.54 -2.19
N MET A 884 -28.19 0.63 -2.92
CA MET A 884 -26.99 1.32 -2.44
C MET A 884 -27.21 2.83 -2.44
N ALA A 885 -26.68 3.52 -1.44
CA ALA A 885 -26.75 4.97 -1.32
C ALA A 885 -25.39 5.56 -0.93
N PHE A 886 -25.35 6.88 -0.79
CA PHE A 886 -24.27 7.62 -0.16
C PHE A 886 -24.91 8.56 0.86
N ASP A 887 -24.60 8.33 2.12
CA ASP A 887 -25.17 9.00 3.28
C ASP A 887 -24.05 9.59 4.14
N LEU A 888 -24.28 10.81 4.62
CA LEU A 888 -23.34 11.60 5.39
C LEU A 888 -23.16 11.09 6.82
N SER A 889 -23.99 10.15 7.30
CA SER A 889 -23.78 9.46 8.59
C SER A 889 -22.49 8.63 8.62
N VAL A 890 -22.07 8.12 7.46
CA VAL A 890 -20.83 7.37 7.26
C VAL A 890 -19.82 8.19 6.46
N PHE A 891 -20.30 8.94 5.46
CA PHE A 891 -19.58 9.88 4.58
C PHE A 891 -18.47 9.28 3.69
N ALA A 892 -18.15 7.99 3.87
CA ALA A 892 -17.39 7.19 2.92
C ALA A 892 -18.33 6.49 1.92
N GLY A 893 -17.82 6.23 0.72
CA GLY A 893 -18.51 5.46 -0.32
C GLY A 893 -18.77 4.00 0.09
N ASN A 894 -19.50 3.25 -0.74
CA ASN A 894 -19.76 1.83 -0.46
C ASN A 894 -18.44 1.04 -0.46
N ARG A 895 -18.25 0.19 0.57
CA ARG A 895 -17.04 -0.63 0.75
C ARG A 895 -17.40 -2.11 0.84
N PHE A 896 -16.53 -2.97 0.33
CA PHE A 896 -16.57 -4.39 0.73
C PHE A 896 -15.98 -4.49 2.12
N MET A 897 -16.66 -5.18 3.04
CA MET A 897 -16.21 -5.31 4.42
C MET A 897 -16.32 -6.77 4.89
N ILE A 898 -15.19 -7.37 5.26
CA ILE A 898 -15.06 -8.69 5.86
C ILE A 898 -15.13 -8.51 7.38
N PHE A 899 -15.88 -9.36 8.08
CA PHE A 899 -16.05 -9.25 9.54
C PHE A 899 -16.19 -10.61 10.22
N ASN A 900 -15.86 -10.64 11.52
CA ASN A 900 -16.15 -11.74 12.43
C ASN A 900 -16.48 -11.20 13.82
N TYR A 901 -17.59 -11.62 14.42
CA TYR A 901 -17.96 -11.23 15.80
C TYR A 901 -18.76 -12.30 16.52
N ALA A 902 -18.73 -12.26 17.85
CA ALA A 902 -19.55 -13.14 18.68
C ALA A 902 -20.88 -12.46 19.07
N THR A 903 -21.98 -13.20 19.09
CA THR A 903 -23.27 -12.73 19.67
C THR A 903 -23.47 -13.14 21.12
N GLN A 904 -22.68 -14.12 21.60
CA GLN A 904 -22.83 -14.71 22.93
C GLN A 904 -21.56 -14.57 23.77
N GLN A 905 -20.47 -15.21 23.33
CA GLN A 905 -19.20 -15.24 24.04
C GLN A 905 -18.04 -15.31 23.04
N GLU A 906 -16.99 -14.55 23.32
CA GLU A 906 -15.76 -14.55 22.53
C GLU A 906 -14.98 -15.88 22.55
N GLY A 907 -14.04 -15.96 21.63
CA GLY A 907 -12.95 -16.93 21.61
C GLY A 907 -12.96 -17.88 20.44
N GLY A 908 -13.88 -17.73 19.49
CA GLY A 908 -13.78 -18.38 18.18
C GLY A 908 -13.09 -17.47 17.16
N TYR A 909 -12.75 -18.04 16.01
CA TYR A 909 -12.07 -17.36 14.91
C TYR A 909 -12.52 -17.90 13.55
N VAL A 910 -12.22 -17.15 12.50
CA VAL A 910 -12.34 -17.57 11.10
C VAL A 910 -11.01 -17.30 10.40
N ASP A 911 -10.61 -18.18 9.50
CA ASP A 911 -9.46 -17.95 8.63
C ASP A 911 -9.96 -17.53 7.25
N VAL A 912 -9.57 -16.34 6.81
CA VAL A 912 -9.83 -15.82 5.48
C VAL A 912 -8.70 -16.29 4.57
N ASP A 913 -9.02 -17.23 3.68
CA ASP A 913 -8.10 -17.85 2.71
C ASP A 913 -7.72 -16.82 1.64
N TRP A 914 -8.72 -16.16 1.06
CA TRP A 914 -8.52 -15.13 0.05
C TRP A 914 -9.76 -14.25 -0.11
N PHE A 915 -9.53 -13.05 -0.63
CA PHE A 915 -10.53 -12.14 -1.17
C PHE A 915 -10.24 -11.88 -2.66
N SER A 916 -11.26 -11.96 -3.51
CA SER A 916 -11.09 -11.68 -4.93
C SER A 916 -12.28 -10.96 -5.56
N THR A 917 -11.97 -10.07 -6.51
CA THR A 917 -12.93 -9.41 -7.40
C THR A 917 -13.20 -10.16 -8.70
N GLU A 918 -12.52 -11.27 -8.94
CA GLU A 918 -12.73 -12.09 -10.13
C GLU A 918 -14.05 -12.86 -10.06
N GLN A 919 -14.66 -13.10 -11.23
CA GLN A 919 -15.89 -13.88 -11.31
C GLN A 919 -15.67 -15.35 -10.92
N ILE A 920 -14.50 -15.90 -11.25
CA ILE A 920 -14.03 -17.23 -10.88
C ILE A 920 -12.60 -17.03 -10.40
N PHE A 921 -12.32 -17.44 -9.17
CA PHE A 921 -11.00 -17.32 -8.57
C PHE A 921 -10.54 -18.66 -8.01
N ASN A 922 -9.30 -19.01 -8.32
CA ASN A 922 -8.57 -20.13 -7.74
C ASN A 922 -7.12 -19.67 -7.62
N GLU A 923 -6.52 -19.80 -6.44
CA GLU A 923 -5.17 -19.30 -6.18
C GLU A 923 -4.12 -19.87 -7.14
N ASP A 924 -4.18 -21.16 -7.48
CA ASP A 924 -3.20 -21.81 -8.37
C ASP A 924 -3.19 -21.22 -9.78
N THR A 925 -4.24 -20.50 -10.17
CA THR A 925 -4.31 -19.78 -11.46
C THR A 925 -3.48 -18.50 -11.44
N TYR A 926 -3.40 -17.83 -10.28
CA TYR A 926 -2.87 -16.47 -10.15
C TYR A 926 -1.55 -16.41 -9.38
N TYR A 927 -1.28 -17.40 -8.52
CA TYR A 927 -0.17 -17.40 -7.57
C TYR A 927 0.59 -18.71 -7.57
N ASP A 928 1.90 -18.62 -7.29
CA ASP A 928 2.74 -19.78 -7.03
C ASP A 928 2.40 -20.44 -5.69
N PRO A 929 2.35 -21.77 -5.61
CA PRO A 929 2.01 -22.48 -4.38
C PRO A 929 3.06 -22.30 -3.28
N ASP A 930 4.33 -22.09 -3.66
CA ASP A 930 5.42 -21.82 -2.74
C ASP A 930 5.51 -20.32 -2.48
N PHE A 931 5.51 -19.93 -1.20
CA PHE A 931 5.65 -18.54 -0.78
C PHE A 931 6.47 -18.45 0.50
N THR A 932 6.98 -17.24 0.79
CA THR A 932 7.67 -16.97 2.05
C THR A 932 6.64 -16.57 3.09
N ALA A 933 6.47 -17.40 4.13
CA ALA A 933 5.45 -17.19 5.16
C ALA A 933 5.63 -15.88 5.94
N TYR A 934 6.87 -15.53 6.25
CA TYR A 934 7.26 -14.26 6.87
C TYR A 934 8.78 -14.09 6.77
N ASP A 935 9.24 -12.85 6.97
CA ASP A 935 10.64 -12.54 7.24
C ASP A 935 10.88 -12.55 8.76
N GLU A 936 11.93 -13.24 9.23
CA GLU A 936 12.27 -13.28 10.66
C GLU A 936 12.69 -11.90 11.18
N ASP A 937 13.34 -11.07 10.35
CA ASP A 937 13.79 -9.73 10.73
C ASP A 937 12.58 -8.79 10.93
N TYR A 938 11.48 -9.02 10.19
CA TYR A 938 10.22 -8.31 10.36
C TYR A 938 9.50 -8.70 11.66
N LEU A 939 9.74 -9.89 12.22
CA LEU A 939 9.06 -10.33 13.45
C LEU A 939 9.90 -10.16 14.71
N THR A 940 11.19 -9.94 14.57
CA THR A 940 12.14 -9.89 15.68
C THR A 940 12.26 -8.46 16.19
N MET A 941 11.72 -8.20 17.38
CA MET A 941 11.85 -6.91 18.04
C MET A 941 13.26 -6.73 18.59
N THR A 942 13.85 -5.57 18.33
CA THR A 942 15.19 -5.18 18.84
C THR A 942 15.11 -4.15 19.97
N ASN A 943 14.02 -3.37 20.06
CA ASN A 943 13.85 -2.31 21.04
C ASN A 943 12.39 -2.08 21.43
N LEU A 944 12.16 -1.57 22.66
CA LEU A 944 10.84 -1.20 23.18
C LEU A 944 10.94 0.13 23.95
N GLU A 945 10.23 1.16 23.50
CA GLU A 945 10.33 2.52 24.04
C GLU A 945 8.97 3.10 24.43
N ILE A 946 8.91 3.78 25.57
CA ILE A 946 7.72 4.53 26.00
C ILE A 946 7.89 5.99 25.60
N SER A 947 6.82 6.62 25.10
CA SER A 947 6.93 8.03 24.66
C SER A 947 7.19 9.03 25.79
N GLN A 948 6.91 8.68 27.05
CA GLN A 948 7.21 9.49 28.23
C GLN A 948 7.51 8.61 29.45
N ASP A 949 8.54 8.96 30.22
CA ASP A 949 8.90 8.26 31.47
C ASP A 949 7.89 8.52 32.61
N THR A 950 7.15 9.64 32.55
CA THR A 950 6.16 10.00 33.56
C THR A 950 4.95 10.68 32.93
N TYR A 951 3.77 10.11 33.15
CA TYR A 951 2.48 10.69 32.77
C TYR A 951 1.82 11.33 33.98
N SER A 952 1.27 12.53 33.82
CA SER A 952 0.45 13.20 34.84
C SER A 952 -0.96 13.42 34.31
N LEU A 953 -1.96 12.91 35.03
CA LEU A 953 -3.36 12.93 34.62
C LEU A 953 -4.23 13.65 35.65
N LEU A 954 -5.33 14.21 35.18
CA LEU A 954 -6.42 14.68 36.02
C LEU A 954 -7.35 13.51 36.40
N PRO A 955 -8.04 13.58 37.56
CA PRO A 955 -8.98 12.55 37.95
C PRO A 955 -10.13 12.46 36.95
N GLY A 956 -10.48 11.23 36.55
CA GLY A 956 -11.56 10.97 35.60
C GLY A 956 -11.22 11.26 34.13
N THR A 957 -10.01 11.73 33.83
CA THR A 957 -9.57 12.03 32.45
C THR A 957 -8.56 10.98 32.01
N GLY A 958 -9.02 10.01 31.21
CA GLY A 958 -8.13 9.01 30.60
C GLY A 958 -7.23 9.61 29.51
N LYS A 959 -6.06 9.02 29.29
CA LYS A 959 -5.09 9.49 28.30
C LYS A 959 -4.53 8.33 27.49
N SER A 960 -4.50 8.46 26.17
CA SER A 960 -3.81 7.54 25.28
C SER A 960 -2.29 7.73 25.39
N PHE A 961 -1.53 6.65 25.24
CA PHE A 961 -0.07 6.70 25.20
C PHE A 961 0.47 5.76 24.13
N THR A 962 1.74 5.91 23.82
CA THR A 962 2.43 5.14 22.78
C THR A 962 3.55 4.34 23.41
N LEU A 963 3.61 3.05 23.05
CA LEU A 963 4.68 2.14 23.40
C LEU A 963 5.21 1.56 22.09
N THR A 964 6.36 2.03 21.64
CA THR A 964 6.89 1.72 20.31
C THR A 964 7.84 0.53 20.37
N ALA A 965 7.51 -0.54 19.64
CA ALA A 965 8.45 -1.61 19.32
C ALA A 965 9.22 -1.23 18.04
N THR A 966 10.54 -1.46 18.02
CA THR A 966 11.37 -1.40 16.79
C THR A 966 11.84 -2.81 16.45
N TYR A 967 11.73 -3.19 15.19
CA TYR A 967 12.09 -4.53 14.69
C TYR A 967 13.44 -4.54 13.97
N GLU A 968 13.97 -5.72 13.65
CA GLU A 968 15.31 -5.90 13.10
C GLU A 968 15.45 -5.35 11.66
N ASP A 969 14.38 -5.38 10.87
CA ASP A 969 14.30 -4.71 9.57
C ASP A 969 14.19 -3.16 9.67
N GLY A 970 14.04 -2.63 10.89
CA GLY A 970 13.98 -1.20 11.19
C GLY A 970 12.59 -0.58 11.23
N HIS A 971 11.51 -1.31 10.92
CA HIS A 971 10.17 -0.75 11.07
C HIS A 971 9.76 -0.60 12.55
N GLN A 972 8.76 0.23 12.80
CA GLN A 972 8.24 0.51 14.12
C GLN A 972 6.74 0.24 14.18
N GLN A 973 6.25 -0.11 15.37
CA GLN A 973 4.83 -0.33 15.63
C GLN A 973 4.47 0.16 17.02
N ASP A 974 3.34 0.85 17.17
CA ASP A 974 2.76 1.10 18.50
C ASP A 974 2.08 -0.18 19.01
N VAL A 975 2.68 -0.77 20.04
CA VAL A 975 2.27 -2.03 20.68
C VAL A 975 1.58 -1.81 22.04
N ALA A 976 1.09 -0.58 22.30
CA ALA A 976 0.51 -0.23 23.59
C ALA A 976 -0.78 -1.01 23.93
N ALA A 977 -1.52 -1.51 22.94
CA ALA A 977 -2.73 -2.30 23.19
C ALA A 977 -2.41 -3.78 23.44
N GLU A 978 -1.30 -4.26 22.90
CA GLU A 978 -0.88 -5.66 22.84
C GLU A 978 0.04 -6.03 24.01
N ALA A 979 0.74 -5.05 24.58
CA ALA A 979 1.61 -5.24 25.73
C ALA A 979 0.83 -5.64 27.00
N LYS A 980 1.51 -6.39 27.88
CA LYS A 980 1.02 -6.75 29.21
C LYS A 980 1.50 -5.74 30.23
N TYR A 981 0.61 -5.34 31.15
CA TYR A 981 0.89 -4.31 32.14
C TYR A 981 0.80 -4.86 33.57
N GLU A 982 1.87 -4.68 34.34
CA GLU A 982 1.86 -4.82 35.79
C GLU A 982 1.79 -3.42 36.43
N ILE A 983 0.73 -3.18 37.21
CA ILE A 983 0.47 -1.88 37.84
C ILE A 983 0.74 -2.00 39.34
N ALA A 984 1.72 -1.25 39.84
CA ALA A 984 2.12 -1.31 41.24
C ALA A 984 0.99 -0.92 42.21
N ASN A 985 0.11 0.02 41.81
CA ASN A 985 -1.04 0.46 42.59
C ASN A 985 -2.33 0.52 41.75
N PRO A 986 -3.09 -0.60 41.63
CA PRO A 986 -4.33 -0.65 40.85
C PRO A 986 -5.47 0.23 41.39
N ALA A 987 -5.38 0.72 42.63
CA ALA A 987 -6.35 1.69 43.16
C ALA A 987 -6.14 3.11 42.59
N VAL A 988 -5.00 3.35 41.94
CA VAL A 988 -4.66 4.63 41.29
C VAL A 988 -4.93 4.56 39.79
N LEU A 989 -4.54 3.47 39.12
CA LEU A 989 -4.53 3.36 37.67
C LEU A 989 -5.03 2.00 37.19
N SER A 990 -5.72 1.99 36.05
CA SER A 990 -5.85 0.81 35.17
C SER A 990 -5.40 1.18 33.76
N ILE A 991 -5.02 0.18 32.96
CA ILE A 991 -4.69 0.35 31.54
C ILE A 991 -5.61 -0.54 30.71
N SER A 992 -6.16 0.00 29.62
CA SER A 992 -7.01 -0.72 28.67
C SER A 992 -6.71 -0.23 27.26
N ASN A 993 -6.38 -1.13 26.33
CA ASN A 993 -6.16 -0.84 24.90
C ASN A 993 -5.25 0.38 24.62
N GLY A 994 -4.10 0.45 25.31
CA GLY A 994 -3.16 1.58 25.17
C GLY A 994 -3.64 2.90 25.79
N ARG A 995 -4.62 2.85 26.70
CA ARG A 995 -5.16 4.01 27.42
C ARG A 995 -4.92 3.90 28.93
N LEU A 996 -4.35 4.94 29.51
CA LEU A 996 -4.27 5.16 30.95
C LEU A 996 -5.65 5.62 31.47
N VAL A 997 -6.22 4.87 32.42
CA VAL A 997 -7.54 5.15 33.00
C VAL A 997 -7.39 5.40 34.51
N PRO A 998 -7.59 6.63 34.98
CA PRO A 998 -7.57 6.96 36.41
C PRO A 998 -8.61 6.18 37.22
N GLN A 999 -8.18 5.59 38.33
CA GLN A 999 -9.03 4.94 39.34
C GLN A 999 -9.08 5.71 40.66
N GLY A 1000 -8.01 6.44 40.97
CA GLY A 1000 -7.87 7.22 42.20
C GLY A 1000 -6.62 8.10 42.20
N LEU A 1001 -6.50 8.95 43.21
CA LEU A 1001 -5.36 9.87 43.36
C LEU A 1001 -4.11 9.14 43.85
N GLY A 1002 -2.94 9.62 43.42
CA GLY A 1002 -1.64 9.13 43.85
C GLY A 1002 -0.73 8.82 42.67
N SER A 1003 0.29 8.01 42.91
CA SER A 1003 1.21 7.57 41.87
C SER A 1003 1.28 6.04 41.79
N SER A 1004 1.47 5.52 40.59
CA SER A 1004 1.81 4.12 40.35
C SER A 1004 2.97 4.03 39.38
N ASP A 1005 3.93 3.17 39.68
CA ASP A 1005 4.85 2.66 38.66
C ASP A 1005 4.11 1.62 37.82
N VAL A 1006 4.45 1.55 36.53
CA VAL A 1006 3.89 0.64 35.55
C VAL A 1006 5.05 -0.08 34.86
N THR A 1007 4.95 -1.40 34.79
CA THR A 1007 5.86 -2.25 34.01
C THR A 1007 5.10 -2.77 32.80
N ALA A 1008 5.49 -2.33 31.61
CA ALA A 1008 5.00 -2.84 30.33
C ALA A 1008 5.93 -3.95 29.84
N THR A 1009 5.37 -5.09 29.46
CA THR A 1009 6.09 -6.20 28.82
C THR A 1009 5.44 -6.49 27.48
N TYR A 1010 6.22 -6.39 26.40
CA TYR A 1010 5.77 -6.79 25.07
C TYR A 1010 6.54 -8.04 24.63
N THR A 1011 5.82 -9.01 24.05
CA THR A 1011 6.39 -10.22 23.48
C THR A 1011 6.12 -10.20 21.99
N ASP A 1012 7.17 -10.24 21.18
CA ASP A 1012 7.05 -10.31 19.72
C ASP A 1012 6.57 -11.70 19.24
N ASN A 1013 6.31 -11.85 17.95
CA ASN A 1013 5.76 -13.08 17.37
C ASN A 1013 6.75 -14.26 17.37
N VAL A 1014 8.05 -14.00 17.52
CA VAL A 1014 9.09 -15.04 17.64
C VAL A 1014 9.43 -15.39 19.09
N GLY A 1015 8.79 -14.73 20.06
CA GLY A 1015 8.83 -15.06 21.49
C GLY A 1015 9.87 -14.28 22.30
N ASN A 1016 10.49 -13.24 21.75
CA ASN A 1016 11.35 -12.34 22.52
C ASN A 1016 10.50 -11.38 23.34
N SER A 1017 10.94 -11.09 24.56
CA SER A 1017 10.27 -10.13 25.43
C SER A 1017 11.19 -9.01 25.86
N LEU A 1018 10.71 -7.78 25.68
CA LEU A 1018 11.31 -6.58 26.23
C LEU A 1018 10.37 -5.96 27.26
N VAL A 1019 10.97 -5.22 28.19
CA VAL A 1019 10.27 -4.62 29.33
C VAL A 1019 10.63 -3.15 29.39
N GLN A 1020 9.62 -2.30 29.58
CA GLN A 1020 9.77 -0.88 29.79
C GLN A 1020 9.00 -0.45 31.04
N THR A 1021 9.56 0.47 31.82
CA THR A 1021 8.91 1.00 33.04
C THR A 1021 8.67 2.48 32.92
N PHE A 1022 7.51 2.94 33.38
CA PHE A 1022 7.18 4.37 33.46
C PHE A 1022 6.30 4.66 34.68
N LYS A 1023 6.19 5.92 35.06
CA LYS A 1023 5.38 6.36 36.21
C LYS A 1023 4.10 7.04 35.74
N VAL A 1024 3.01 6.83 36.47
CA VAL A 1024 1.77 7.60 36.30
C VAL A 1024 1.43 8.28 37.61
N VAL A 1025 1.12 9.57 37.55
CA VAL A 1025 0.69 10.39 38.68
C VAL A 1025 -0.69 10.96 38.38
N ILE A 1026 -1.62 10.79 39.31
CA ILE A 1026 -2.97 11.37 39.24
C ILE A 1026 -3.10 12.33 40.41
N ASP A 1027 -3.24 13.61 40.08
CA ASP A 1027 -3.33 14.70 41.03
C ASP A 1027 -4.52 15.60 40.65
N HIS A 1028 -5.09 16.29 41.62
CA HIS A 1028 -6.07 17.34 41.37
C HIS A 1028 -5.46 18.54 40.67
N PHE A 1029 -4.20 18.89 41.00
CA PHE A 1029 -3.57 20.11 40.49
C PHE A 1029 -2.18 19.85 39.85
N PRO A 1030 -2.08 18.93 38.87
CA PRO A 1030 -0.81 18.66 38.19
C PRO A 1030 -0.31 19.93 37.51
N LEU A 1031 0.90 20.35 37.83
CA LEU A 1031 1.58 21.51 37.23
C LEU A 1031 2.40 21.09 35.99
N THR A 1032 1.85 20.19 35.19
CA THR A 1032 2.47 19.69 33.95
C THR A 1032 1.89 20.38 32.73
N GLN A 1033 2.49 20.15 31.55
CA GLN A 1033 2.03 20.73 30.29
C GLN A 1033 0.58 20.34 29.98
N ASP A 1034 0.21 19.08 30.23
CA ASP A 1034 -1.12 18.54 29.97
C ASP A 1034 -2.11 18.80 31.13
N GLY A 1035 -1.59 19.17 32.30
CA GLY A 1035 -2.41 19.37 33.50
C GLY A 1035 -3.13 20.71 33.53
N VAL A 1036 -2.51 21.76 32.99
CA VAL A 1036 -3.02 23.14 33.07
C VAL A 1036 -3.48 23.60 31.69
N ASN A 1037 -4.78 23.84 31.55
CA ASN A 1037 -5.38 24.50 30.39
C ASN A 1037 -5.34 26.04 30.58
N PRO A 1038 -4.49 26.77 29.84
CA PRO A 1038 -4.42 28.23 29.96
C PRO A 1038 -5.56 28.96 29.24
N ASN A 1039 -6.39 28.23 28.50
CA ASN A 1039 -7.38 28.73 27.54
C ASN A 1039 -8.83 28.37 27.92
N ILE A 1040 -9.10 28.05 29.19
CA ILE A 1040 -10.47 27.79 29.67
C ILE A 1040 -11.37 29.01 29.37
N TYR A 1041 -10.85 30.23 29.53
CA TYR A 1041 -11.49 31.43 29.00
C TYR A 1041 -10.47 32.49 28.59
N GLY A 1042 -10.53 32.92 27.33
CA GLY A 1042 -9.56 33.87 26.76
C GLY A 1042 -8.20 33.22 26.49
N SER A 1043 -7.47 33.75 25.51
CA SER A 1043 -6.20 33.17 25.07
C SER A 1043 -5.07 33.46 26.07
N GLY A 1044 -4.61 32.43 26.78
CA GLY A 1044 -3.49 32.45 27.71
C GLY A 1044 -2.32 31.57 27.26
N SER A 1045 -1.29 31.49 28.11
CA SER A 1045 -0.14 30.60 27.93
C SER A 1045 0.23 29.91 29.24
N TRP A 1046 0.72 28.68 29.15
CA TRP A 1046 1.27 27.91 30.27
C TRP A 1046 2.70 27.47 29.95
N ASP A 1047 3.61 27.70 30.88
CA ASP A 1047 4.97 27.16 30.84
C ASP A 1047 5.15 26.22 32.03
N ALA A 1048 5.11 24.91 31.74
CA ALA A 1048 5.27 23.85 32.74
C ALA A 1048 6.68 23.80 33.36
N SER A 1049 7.72 24.32 32.70
CA SER A 1049 9.08 24.30 33.26
C SER A 1049 9.26 25.34 34.38
N THR A 1050 8.50 26.44 34.31
CA THR A 1050 8.55 27.52 35.29
C THR A 1050 7.27 27.64 36.13
N HIS A 1051 6.29 26.77 35.88
CA HIS A 1051 4.93 26.81 36.42
C HIS A 1051 4.28 28.20 36.29
N THR A 1052 4.44 28.82 35.12
CA THR A 1052 3.95 30.18 34.86
C THR A 1052 2.69 30.15 34.01
N LEU A 1053 1.57 30.59 34.60
CA LEU A 1053 0.32 30.84 33.88
C LEU A 1053 0.22 32.32 33.54
N ILE A 1054 -0.06 32.64 32.27
CA ILE A 1054 -0.48 33.98 31.85
C ILE A 1054 -1.87 33.82 31.25
N THR A 1055 -2.89 34.41 31.86
CA THR A 1055 -4.23 34.38 31.28
C THR A 1055 -4.37 35.45 30.21
N GLY A 1056 -5.34 35.24 29.30
CA GLY A 1056 -5.81 36.30 28.42
C GLY A 1056 -6.37 37.51 29.18
N GLN A 1057 -6.67 38.60 28.47
CA GLN A 1057 -7.30 39.77 29.07
C GLN A 1057 -8.66 39.41 29.68
N TYR A 1058 -8.84 39.64 31.00
CA TYR A 1058 -9.98 39.13 31.79
C TYR A 1058 -10.19 37.61 31.69
N GLY A 1059 -9.12 36.87 31.41
CA GLY A 1059 -9.13 35.44 31.12
C GLY A 1059 -9.05 34.54 32.36
N PHE A 1060 -9.18 33.24 32.11
CA PHE A 1060 -9.12 32.17 33.09
C PHE A 1060 -8.33 30.99 32.55
N GLY A 1061 -7.43 30.45 33.39
CA GLY A 1061 -6.69 29.23 33.10
C GLY A 1061 -6.50 28.39 34.36
N GLY A 1062 -6.35 27.08 34.21
CA GLY A 1062 -6.26 26.15 35.33
C GLY A 1062 -6.60 24.73 34.92
N TRP A 1063 -7.30 24.02 35.79
CA TRP A 1063 -7.67 22.62 35.66
C TRP A 1063 -9.16 22.49 35.34
N GLN A 1064 -9.47 21.71 34.31
CA GLN A 1064 -10.83 21.38 33.91
C GLN A 1064 -10.98 19.87 33.90
N TYR A 1065 -11.92 19.35 34.69
CA TYR A 1065 -12.12 17.92 34.87
C TYR A 1065 -13.25 17.42 33.97
N SER A 1066 -13.00 16.31 33.26
CA SER A 1066 -14.01 15.66 32.40
C SER A 1066 -15.21 15.12 33.18
N SER A 1067 -15.02 14.83 34.47
CA SER A 1067 -16.05 14.45 35.43
C SER A 1067 -15.87 15.21 36.74
N ALA A 1068 -16.95 15.39 37.49
CA ALA A 1068 -16.91 16.06 38.79
C ALA A 1068 -15.91 15.41 39.74
N VAL A 1069 -15.10 16.23 40.40
CA VAL A 1069 -14.12 15.82 41.40
C VAL A 1069 -14.62 16.17 42.79
N ASP A 1070 -14.49 15.24 43.72
CA ASP A 1070 -14.92 15.41 45.11
C ASP A 1070 -13.80 16.00 45.98
N PHE A 1071 -13.99 17.24 46.41
CA PHE A 1071 -13.17 17.94 47.40
C PHE A 1071 -13.77 17.94 48.82
N SER A 1072 -14.95 17.38 49.04
CA SER A 1072 -15.65 17.40 50.33
C SER A 1072 -14.88 16.67 51.45
N GLY A 1073 -13.96 15.78 51.07
CA GLY A 1073 -13.06 15.10 51.99
C GLY A 1073 -11.94 15.98 52.56
N TYR A 1074 -11.70 17.18 52.02
CA TYR A 1074 -10.59 18.06 52.42
C TYR A 1074 -11.07 19.32 53.13
N LYS A 1075 -10.19 19.91 53.96
CA LYS A 1075 -10.50 21.17 54.66
C LYS A 1075 -9.99 22.39 53.92
N TYR A 1076 -8.83 22.27 53.28
CA TYR A 1076 -8.13 23.39 52.69
C TYR A 1076 -7.68 23.09 51.26
N ILE A 1077 -7.63 24.13 50.43
CA ILE A 1077 -6.72 24.19 49.27
C ILE A 1077 -5.60 25.16 49.64
N VAL A 1078 -4.36 24.75 49.45
CA VAL A 1078 -3.16 25.55 49.70
C VAL A 1078 -2.51 25.88 48.37
N ILE A 1079 -2.20 27.15 48.16
CA ILE A 1079 -1.53 27.66 46.95
C ILE A 1079 -0.29 28.41 47.39
N GLU A 1080 0.86 28.01 46.89
CA GLU A 1080 2.13 28.71 47.08
C GLU A 1080 2.56 29.33 45.76
N PHE A 1081 2.90 30.61 45.78
CA PHE A 1081 3.40 31.32 44.60
C PHE A 1081 4.91 31.51 44.69
N ALA A 1082 5.61 31.32 43.58
CA ALA A 1082 7.04 31.60 43.49
C ALA A 1082 7.30 33.11 43.66
N THR A 1083 6.37 33.94 43.15
CA THR A 1083 6.30 35.37 43.37
C THR A 1083 4.84 35.79 43.52
N PRO A 1084 4.48 36.67 44.48
CA PRO A 1084 3.11 37.13 44.64
C PRO A 1084 2.53 37.69 43.33
N PRO A 1085 1.32 37.28 42.91
CA PRO A 1085 0.69 37.84 41.72
C PRO A 1085 0.26 39.30 41.97
N THR A 1086 0.29 40.12 40.92
CA THR A 1086 -0.07 41.54 40.96
C THR A 1086 -1.00 41.92 39.80
N CYS A 1087 -1.85 40.98 39.38
CA CYS A 1087 -2.65 41.06 38.16
C CYS A 1087 -4.15 40.95 38.41
N GLY A 1088 -4.59 41.17 39.65
CA GLY A 1088 -5.97 40.91 40.07
C GLY A 1088 -6.28 39.41 40.09
N ALA A 1089 -5.30 38.58 40.45
CA ALA A 1089 -5.45 37.13 40.45
C ALA A 1089 -6.45 36.70 41.53
N SER A 1090 -7.47 35.94 41.12
CA SER A 1090 -8.38 35.23 42.01
C SER A 1090 -8.44 33.75 41.66
N PHE A 1091 -8.31 32.89 42.65
CA PHE A 1091 -8.55 31.45 42.48
C PHE A 1091 -10.06 31.19 42.51
N ARG A 1092 -10.55 30.40 41.56
CA ARG A 1092 -11.98 30.13 41.41
C ARG A 1092 -12.27 28.64 41.29
N LEU A 1093 -13.41 28.22 41.82
CA LEU A 1093 -13.93 26.87 41.80
C LEU A 1093 -15.38 26.87 41.29
N PHE A 1094 -15.69 25.95 40.38
CA PHE A 1094 -17.02 25.78 39.80
C PHE A 1094 -17.51 24.36 40.07
N ASP A 1095 -18.69 24.24 40.65
CA ASP A 1095 -19.37 22.97 40.94
C ASP A 1095 -20.39 22.55 39.86
N GLU A 1096 -20.34 23.22 38.71
CA GLU A 1096 -21.11 22.93 37.52
C GLU A 1096 -20.15 22.87 36.32
N ASN A 1097 -20.41 21.97 35.36
CA ASN A 1097 -19.59 21.81 34.16
C ASN A 1097 -19.84 22.94 33.13
N ASN A 1098 -19.72 24.18 33.58
CA ASN A 1098 -19.94 25.38 32.78
C ASN A 1098 -19.22 26.57 33.43
N TYR A 1099 -18.20 27.09 32.74
CA TYR A 1099 -17.42 28.26 33.18
C TYR A 1099 -18.28 29.51 33.44
N TRP A 1100 -19.47 29.61 32.84
CA TRP A 1100 -20.36 30.77 32.99
C TRP A 1100 -21.24 30.74 34.24
N THR A 1101 -21.15 29.68 35.06
CA THR A 1101 -21.87 29.59 36.32
C THR A 1101 -21.16 30.38 37.42
N ASP A 1102 -21.84 30.67 38.52
CA ASP A 1102 -21.28 31.46 39.62
C ASP A 1102 -20.22 30.65 40.39
N PRO A 1103 -18.92 31.01 40.33
CA PRO A 1103 -17.88 30.28 41.05
C PRO A 1103 -17.79 30.71 42.50
N ALA A 1104 -17.17 29.89 43.34
CA ALA A 1104 -16.53 30.42 44.54
C ALA A 1104 -15.22 31.12 44.17
N MET A 1105 -14.98 32.30 44.73
CA MET A 1105 -13.83 33.14 44.39
C MET A 1105 -12.99 33.47 45.63
N TYR A 1106 -11.67 33.43 45.48
CA TYR A 1106 -10.72 33.77 46.52
C TYR A 1106 -9.58 34.64 45.99
N GLU A 1107 -9.35 35.81 46.59
CA GLU A 1107 -8.32 36.77 46.15
C GLU A 1107 -6.89 36.31 46.49
N CYS A 1108 -6.01 36.29 45.48
CA CYS A 1108 -4.64 35.80 45.58
C CYS A 1108 -3.58 36.91 45.51
N ASP A 1109 -3.93 38.11 45.00
CA ASP A 1109 -2.98 39.20 44.78
C ASP A 1109 -2.19 39.60 46.03
N ASN A 1110 -0.90 39.91 45.83
CA ASN A 1110 0.06 40.31 46.86
C ASN A 1110 0.29 39.28 47.99
N LYS A 1111 -0.09 38.01 47.80
CA LYS A 1111 0.15 36.91 48.75
C LYS A 1111 1.15 35.91 48.16
N SER A 1112 2.13 35.49 48.96
CA SER A 1112 3.07 34.41 48.58
C SER A 1112 2.52 33.02 48.89
N LYS A 1113 1.55 32.92 49.82
CA LYS A 1113 0.84 31.69 50.18
C LYS A 1113 -0.62 32.02 50.46
N VAL A 1114 -1.52 31.19 49.97
CA VAL A 1114 -2.97 31.27 50.18
C VAL A 1114 -3.44 29.93 50.75
N VAL A 1115 -4.24 29.99 51.81
CA VAL A 1115 -4.90 28.81 52.40
C VAL A 1115 -6.39 29.08 52.38
N ILE A 1116 -7.10 28.33 51.54
CA ILE A 1116 -8.53 28.49 51.27
C ILE A 1116 -9.28 27.47 52.12
N ASP A 1117 -10.07 27.93 53.09
CA ASP A 1117 -10.97 27.06 53.86
C ASP A 1117 -12.20 26.70 53.03
N LEU A 1118 -12.26 25.45 52.59
CA LEU A 1118 -13.28 24.95 51.69
C LEU A 1118 -14.69 25.05 52.31
N SER A 1119 -14.81 24.92 53.63
CA SER A 1119 -16.10 25.00 54.33
C SER A 1119 -16.74 26.40 54.29
N THR A 1120 -15.96 27.42 53.92
CA THR A 1120 -16.40 28.82 53.86
C THR A 1120 -16.82 29.28 52.46
N LEU A 1121 -16.57 28.47 51.44
CA LEU A 1121 -16.77 28.84 50.04
C LEU A 1121 -18.26 28.91 49.68
N LYS A 1122 -18.62 29.93 48.89
CA LYS A 1122 -19.97 30.23 48.45
C LYS A 1122 -19.97 30.62 46.97
N LYS A 1123 -21.06 30.32 46.27
CA LYS A 1123 -21.25 30.71 44.87
C LYS A 1123 -21.38 32.23 44.73
N GLY A 1124 -20.52 32.85 43.92
CA GLY A 1124 -20.55 34.27 43.62
C GLY A 1124 -20.62 35.15 44.88
N ASN A 1125 -21.51 36.14 44.85
CA ASN A 1125 -21.82 36.99 46.02
C ASN A 1125 -23.05 36.51 46.79
N THR A 1126 -23.38 35.20 46.72
CA THR A 1126 -24.59 34.64 47.34
C THR A 1126 -24.32 34.06 48.74
N SER A 1127 -25.39 33.60 49.41
CA SER A 1127 -25.29 32.81 50.64
C SER A 1127 -25.19 31.29 50.39
N THR A 1128 -25.25 30.85 49.13
CA THR A 1128 -25.29 29.44 48.75
C THR A 1128 -23.90 28.82 48.88
N PRO A 1129 -23.71 27.76 49.69
CA PRO A 1129 -22.45 27.03 49.75
C PRO A 1129 -22.09 26.42 48.40
N LEU A 1130 -20.79 26.32 48.11
CA LEU A 1130 -20.30 25.56 46.96
C LEU A 1130 -20.48 24.05 47.20
N ASP A 1131 -20.95 23.29 46.21
CA ASP A 1131 -20.98 21.83 46.30
C ASP A 1131 -19.58 21.25 46.03
N LEU A 1132 -18.85 21.01 47.12
CA LEU A 1132 -17.50 20.44 47.07
C LEU A 1132 -17.46 19.01 46.55
N SER A 1133 -18.59 18.30 46.48
CA SER A 1133 -18.61 16.93 45.93
C SER A 1133 -18.65 16.87 44.40
N HIS A 1134 -18.84 18.02 43.72
CA HIS A 1134 -19.01 18.08 42.28
C HIS A 1134 -18.18 19.19 41.61
N ILE A 1135 -16.87 19.29 41.87
CA ILE A 1135 -16.05 20.34 41.25
C ILE A 1135 -15.65 19.95 39.82
N TYR A 1136 -15.95 20.81 38.84
CA TYR A 1136 -15.61 20.59 37.43
C TYR A 1136 -14.50 21.49 36.91
N ILE A 1137 -14.34 22.68 37.50
CA ILE A 1137 -13.34 23.66 37.03
C ILE A 1137 -12.67 24.31 38.24
N ALA A 1138 -11.35 24.39 38.22
CA ALA A 1138 -10.55 25.06 39.23
C ALA A 1138 -9.43 25.86 38.55
N GLY A 1139 -9.08 27.06 39.02
CA GLY A 1139 -8.04 27.83 38.34
C GLY A 1139 -7.97 29.28 38.73
N PHE A 1140 -7.23 30.06 37.95
CA PHE A 1140 -6.98 31.46 38.21
C PHE A 1140 -7.63 32.34 37.15
N TRP A 1141 -8.40 33.31 37.61
CA TRP A 1141 -8.83 34.45 36.82
C TRP A 1141 -7.87 35.62 37.03
N SER A 1142 -7.58 36.42 36.00
CA SER A 1142 -6.87 37.69 36.18
C SER A 1142 -7.28 38.76 35.16
N TYR A 1143 -6.85 40.00 35.36
CA TYR A 1143 -7.00 41.06 34.36
C TYR A 1143 -6.21 40.79 33.06
N GLY A 1144 -5.28 39.82 33.08
CA GLY A 1144 -4.52 39.33 31.94
C GLY A 1144 -3.17 40.01 31.73
N GLY A 1145 -2.31 39.37 30.94
CA GLY A 1145 -1.04 39.95 30.45
C GLY A 1145 0.09 40.05 31.48
N GLN A 1146 -0.02 39.40 32.64
CA GLN A 1146 1.02 39.31 33.67
C GLN A 1146 1.08 37.89 34.26
N PRO A 1147 2.27 37.42 34.70
CA PRO A 1147 2.47 36.03 35.11
C PRO A 1147 1.93 35.71 36.51
N ILE A 1148 1.29 34.55 36.63
CA ILE A 1148 0.96 33.87 37.88
C ILE A 1148 1.90 32.67 38.00
N LYS A 1149 2.91 32.79 38.86
CA LYS A 1149 3.96 31.76 39.03
C LYS A 1149 3.62 30.84 40.20
N ILE A 1150 3.13 29.66 39.92
CA ILE A 1150 2.64 28.71 40.92
C ILE A 1150 3.84 27.86 41.39
N LYS A 1151 4.26 28.03 42.64
CA LYS A 1151 5.30 27.17 43.22
C LYS A 1151 4.74 25.79 43.52
N ASN A 1152 3.57 25.73 44.16
CA ASN A 1152 2.88 24.49 44.51
C ASN A 1152 1.39 24.76 44.73
N ILE A 1153 0.54 23.74 44.56
CA ILE A 1153 -0.89 23.80 44.87
C ILE A 1153 -1.37 22.39 45.26
N PHE A 1154 -2.13 22.27 46.34
CA PHE A 1154 -2.59 20.97 46.83
C PHE A 1154 -3.81 21.11 47.76
N VAL A 1155 -4.55 20.02 47.92
CA VAL A 1155 -5.57 19.86 48.96
C VAL A 1155 -4.94 19.45 50.29
N SER A 1156 -5.50 19.88 51.42
CA SER A 1156 -4.91 19.68 52.74
C SER A 1156 -5.94 19.54 53.86
N GLN A 1157 -5.55 18.83 54.93
CA GLN A 1157 -6.32 18.71 56.17
C GLN A 1157 -5.91 19.72 57.24
N ASP A 1158 -4.66 20.18 57.21
CA ASP A 1158 -4.06 21.06 58.23
C ASP A 1158 -3.69 22.45 57.69
N GLY A 1159 -3.80 22.66 56.38
CA GLY A 1159 -3.48 23.91 55.68
C GLY A 1159 -1.99 24.11 55.41
N ASN A 1160 -1.14 23.13 55.75
CA ASN A 1160 0.31 23.23 55.63
C ASN A 1160 0.91 22.13 54.76
N THR A 1161 0.42 20.90 54.91
CA THR A 1161 0.95 19.70 54.24
C THR A 1161 -0.07 19.13 53.28
N SER A 1162 0.40 18.44 52.24
CA SER A 1162 -0.45 17.65 51.35
C SER A 1162 -1.09 16.44 52.07
N GLY A 1163 -0.63 16.14 53.29
CA GLY A 1163 -0.94 14.91 54.02
C GLY A 1163 -0.05 13.72 53.63
N ILE A 1164 0.87 13.89 52.66
CA ILE A 1164 1.77 12.86 52.10
C ILE A 1164 3.25 13.35 52.08
N ASP A 1165 3.59 14.39 52.83
CA ASP A 1165 5.00 14.86 52.83
C ASP A 1165 5.91 13.84 53.54
N GLU A 1166 7.04 13.49 52.92
CA GLU A 1166 8.15 12.82 53.61
C GLU A 1166 8.55 13.70 54.80
N VAL A 1167 8.42 13.18 56.01
CA VAL A 1167 8.88 13.89 57.20
C VAL A 1167 10.41 13.84 57.18
N GLU A 1168 11.06 14.96 56.83
CA GLU A 1168 12.49 15.13 57.08
C GLU A 1168 12.75 14.97 58.58
N THR A 1169 13.57 13.98 58.95
CA THR A 1169 13.91 13.69 60.34
C THR A 1169 15.02 14.61 60.84
N ASP A 1170 14.63 15.76 61.39
CA ASP A 1170 15.53 16.54 62.23
C ASP A 1170 15.69 15.84 63.61
N ASN A 1171 16.91 15.39 63.89
CA ASN A 1171 17.44 14.80 65.14
C ASN A 1171 17.15 13.30 65.44
N GLY A 1172 18.01 12.42 64.90
CA GLY A 1172 18.02 10.97 65.17
C GLY A 1172 18.38 10.51 66.60
N ASN A 1173 18.35 11.38 67.62
CA ASN A 1173 18.67 11.03 69.02
C ASN A 1173 17.45 11.06 69.99
N GLU A 1174 16.26 11.42 69.51
CA GLU A 1174 15.04 11.38 70.35
C GLU A 1174 14.51 9.93 70.49
N LEU A 1175 14.14 9.55 71.72
CA LEU A 1175 13.51 8.25 71.99
C LEU A 1175 12.01 8.33 71.72
N VAL A 1176 11.51 7.43 70.87
CA VAL A 1176 10.14 7.40 70.35
C VAL A 1176 9.53 6.01 70.49
N ASP A 1177 8.20 5.97 70.59
CA ASP A 1177 7.41 4.76 70.53
C ASP A 1177 6.93 4.53 69.08
N VAL A 1178 7.10 3.33 68.55
CA VAL A 1178 6.72 2.96 67.19
C VAL A 1178 5.45 2.12 67.24
N TYR A 1179 4.44 2.49 66.47
CA TYR A 1179 3.19 1.75 66.31
C TYR A 1179 2.96 1.35 64.85
N SER A 1180 2.22 0.27 64.63
CA SER A 1180 1.61 0.00 63.33
C SER A 1180 0.52 1.03 63.02
N LEU A 1181 0.12 1.12 61.75
CA LEU A 1181 -1.03 1.95 61.34
C LEU A 1181 -2.34 1.62 62.07
N GLN A 1182 -2.46 0.41 62.63
CA GLN A 1182 -3.61 -0.02 63.43
C GLN A 1182 -3.45 0.29 64.93
N GLY A 1183 -2.41 1.04 65.32
CA GLY A 1183 -2.17 1.47 66.70
C GLY A 1183 -1.54 0.41 67.60
N VAL A 1184 -0.95 -0.65 67.03
CA VAL A 1184 -0.24 -1.67 67.81
C VAL A 1184 1.18 -1.20 68.07
N LEU A 1185 1.58 -1.10 69.35
CA LEU A 1185 2.95 -0.75 69.72
C LEU A 1185 3.92 -1.86 69.27
N LEU A 1186 4.84 -1.52 68.38
CA LEU A 1186 5.86 -2.40 67.81
C LEU A 1186 7.19 -2.29 68.56
N TYR A 1187 7.63 -1.06 68.85
CA TYR A 1187 8.87 -0.77 69.59
C TYR A 1187 8.65 0.39 70.55
N GLN A 1188 9.27 0.37 71.72
CA GLN A 1188 9.07 1.39 72.76
C GLN A 1188 10.40 2.04 73.12
N GLY A 1189 10.44 3.36 73.18
CA GLY A 1189 11.61 4.13 73.60
C GLY A 1189 12.88 3.82 72.81
N VAL A 1190 12.78 3.68 71.49
CA VAL A 1190 13.92 3.50 70.57
C VAL A 1190 14.28 4.84 69.94
N THR A 1191 15.53 5.05 69.53
CA THR A 1191 15.84 6.25 68.73
C THR A 1191 15.16 6.17 67.36
N ARG A 1192 14.83 7.31 66.74
CA ARG A 1192 14.29 7.31 65.36
C ARG A 1192 15.19 6.57 64.36
N ALA A 1193 16.51 6.70 64.49
CA ALA A 1193 17.47 5.97 63.65
C ALA A 1193 17.43 4.45 63.89
N GLU A 1194 17.24 4.01 65.14
CA GLU A 1194 17.03 2.58 65.43
C GLU A 1194 15.70 2.09 64.88
N ALA A 1195 14.61 2.86 65.00
CA ALA A 1195 13.32 2.51 64.43
C ALA A 1195 13.41 2.26 62.92
N GLU A 1196 14.09 3.14 62.17
CA GLU A 1196 14.31 2.98 60.73
C GLU A 1196 15.09 1.70 60.38
N SER A 1197 16.09 1.32 61.19
CA SER A 1197 16.85 0.09 60.97
C SER A 1197 16.12 -1.20 61.33
N LEU A 1198 15.10 -1.12 62.20
CA LEU A 1198 14.38 -2.27 62.76
C LEU A 1198 13.05 -2.56 62.05
N LEU A 1199 12.55 -1.61 61.26
CA LEU A 1199 11.27 -1.71 60.56
C LEU A 1199 11.48 -2.20 59.13
N LYS A 1200 10.55 -3.04 58.67
CA LYS A 1200 10.47 -3.42 57.25
C LYS A 1200 9.82 -2.28 56.45
N PRO A 1201 10.06 -2.20 55.13
CA PRO A 1201 9.40 -1.20 54.27
C PRO A 1201 7.88 -1.15 54.51
N GLY A 1202 7.33 0.05 54.70
CA GLY A 1202 5.92 0.25 55.06
C GLY A 1202 5.66 1.54 55.84
N ILE A 1203 4.40 1.83 56.16
CA ILE A 1203 3.99 3.04 56.91
C ILE A 1203 3.73 2.70 58.37
N TYR A 1204 4.36 3.47 59.27
CA TYR A 1204 4.25 3.31 60.72
C TYR A 1204 3.95 4.65 61.39
N ILE A 1205 3.55 4.61 62.66
CA ILE A 1205 3.47 5.80 63.51
C ILE A 1205 4.71 5.78 64.40
N ILE A 1206 5.68 6.65 64.16
CA ILE A 1206 6.92 6.74 64.94
C ILE A 1206 6.83 8.00 65.82
N GLY A 1207 6.76 7.81 67.13
CA GLY A 1207 6.33 8.82 68.10
C GLY A 1207 4.84 9.12 67.91
N ASP A 1208 4.56 10.27 67.29
CA ASP A 1208 3.23 10.78 66.96
C ASP A 1208 3.04 11.10 65.47
N GLN A 1209 4.04 10.78 64.63
CA GLN A 1209 4.03 11.09 63.21
C GLN A 1209 3.90 9.83 62.35
N LYS A 1210 3.16 9.91 61.25
CA LYS A 1210 3.15 8.87 60.22
C LYS A 1210 4.45 8.96 59.42
N VAL A 1211 5.22 7.88 59.40
CA VAL A 1211 6.53 7.80 58.73
C VAL A 1211 6.52 6.61 57.79
N ALA A 1212 6.93 6.83 56.54
CA ALA A 1212 7.18 5.77 55.58
C ALA A 1212 8.63 5.28 55.71
N ILE A 1213 8.80 3.98 55.97
CA ILE A 1213 10.09 3.28 55.97
C ILE A 1213 10.28 2.65 54.59
N LYS A 1214 11.45 2.89 53.96
CA LYS A 1214 11.79 2.39 52.62
C LYS A 1214 12.42 1.01 52.64
#